data_AF-A0A9N9AYK2-F1
#
_entry.id   AF-A0A9N9AYK2-F1
#
_cell.length_a   1.000
_cell.length_b   1.000
_cell.length_c   1.000
_cell.angle_alpha   90.00
_cell.angle_beta   90.00
_cell.angle_gamma   90.00
#
_symmetry.space_group_name_H-M   'P 1'
#
loop_
_entity.id
_entity.type
_entity.pdbx_description
1 polymer ?
#
loop_
_entity_poly.entity_id
_entity_poly.type
_entity_poly.pdbx_seq_one_letter_code
_entity_poly.pdbx_strand_id
1 'polypeptide(L)'
;GFFDKYTLKNIVYIDSMFSASEYFPENTGMNTTLSTIQLPRPILPVTVPQCKSLNNLVPELKVEIILHLRNPTSLAKCSREWNNIVNLPSTKSKWLIGRHGRTHALFHAVRMGEPFINLDMVECLFAQKAHISRYFIQRLVLEFGKYDSRLIDLKLTHNMDTLDPDRKKSIQNKIRSPWASNLSFDVFSRILKEGHDRFDGNDIPVRGNDMESFYYLSAGPLVISQARTKLKENKKEIKTLIRRYKFAPFPPRLKIRKHILEKKDDGNIGLKPHSDTYSESRAVNFDDYPPSDGYENVRQLTVIARAILIYPKFVNIWKKNGYHGIVNDVNDLVMRGSLLILYPPSPSEDWVKPGLAQVVDELKDLMLLGFELTDALIGDALILFEHRLKDIGEILIDAFAVVRDLPEREIVLICLTELLNPDRNLKRHDLLDFIVNKIEKPEEEILSVFKKYEIVHSVKIYCEALTKFSTGNTDIKGLSVFQPFTYLKYSPLVYRYTVVKFGAQSKVAKHLMKEVTSVRIAITLMTEIPSQQVPSDLTILRWPDSITIFNEYYKARVPLKAKFLPLFEKCQSDSVMKCLFDGYLAKLFGFKVDQPPRTVCFPVLSSVDPVVQRTSKKRKANTEAKKEKQKKWLEQADKLNEEIVNEKFKEPLQKFMQRISKSAQEEEDAGSTQSKRVESCGNVGQNSVKTV
;
A
#
# COMPACT_ATOMS: atom_id res chain seq x y z
N GLY A 1 -28.97 10.58 -22.94
CA GLY A 1 -29.58 9.51 -22.15
C GLY A 1 -29.82 8.28 -22.99
N PHE A 2 -28.76 7.56 -23.37
CA PHE A 2 -28.84 6.35 -24.22
C PHE A 2 -28.06 5.16 -23.65
N PHE A 3 -27.61 5.26 -22.40
CA PHE A 3 -27.00 4.12 -21.70
C PHE A 3 -27.80 3.85 -20.45
N ASP A 4 -28.63 2.83 -20.54
CA ASP A 4 -29.42 2.33 -19.45
C ASP A 4 -28.52 1.63 -18.42
N LYS A 5 -28.97 1.58 -17.16
CA LYS A 5 -28.22 1.11 -15.98
C LYS A 5 -27.64 -0.31 -16.12
N TYR A 6 -28.14 -1.09 -17.08
CA TYR A 6 -27.67 -2.44 -17.43
C TYR A 6 -26.37 -2.48 -18.25
N THR A 7 -26.08 -1.49 -19.10
CA THR A 7 -24.89 -1.50 -19.96
C THR A 7 -23.62 -1.14 -19.19
N LEU A 8 -23.71 -0.27 -18.18
CA LEU A 8 -22.61 0.06 -17.28
C LEU A 8 -22.15 -1.14 -16.43
N LYS A 9 -23.09 -1.99 -16.02
CA LYS A 9 -22.77 -3.24 -15.30
C LYS A 9 -21.98 -4.22 -16.18
N ASN A 10 -22.28 -4.26 -17.48
CA ASN A 10 -21.58 -5.09 -18.45
C ASN A 10 -20.18 -4.54 -18.83
N ILE A 11 -19.96 -3.22 -18.81
CA ILE A 11 -18.62 -2.64 -19.06
C ILE A 11 -17.67 -2.93 -17.90
N VAL A 12 -18.14 -2.89 -16.65
CA VAL A 12 -17.36 -3.35 -15.48
C VAL A 12 -17.14 -4.87 -15.55
N TYR A 13 -18.07 -5.62 -16.14
CA TYR A 13 -17.95 -7.07 -16.33
C TYR A 13 -16.93 -7.46 -17.41
N ILE A 14 -16.72 -6.62 -18.43
CA ILE A 14 -15.74 -6.86 -19.50
C ILE A 14 -14.30 -6.90 -18.95
N ASP A 15 -13.97 -6.02 -18.00
CA ASP A 15 -12.66 -6.04 -17.30
C ASP A 15 -12.48 -7.34 -16.50
N SER A 16 -13.57 -7.98 -16.05
CA SER A 16 -13.53 -9.24 -15.29
C SER A 16 -13.62 -10.51 -16.15
N MET A 17 -14.24 -10.45 -17.33
CA MET A 17 -14.44 -11.59 -18.22
C MET A 17 -13.18 -11.93 -19.03
N PHE A 18 -12.37 -10.92 -19.38
CA PHE A 18 -11.10 -11.16 -20.09
C PHE A 18 -10.01 -11.76 -19.20
N SER A 19 -10.13 -11.67 -17.87
CA SER A 19 -9.26 -12.37 -16.92
C SER A 19 -9.59 -13.87 -16.75
N ALA A 20 -10.67 -14.38 -17.37
CA ALA A 20 -11.19 -15.73 -17.13
C ALA A 20 -11.13 -16.69 -18.33
N SER A 21 -10.75 -16.23 -19.54
CA SER A 21 -10.77 -17.09 -20.75
C SER A 21 -9.41 -17.68 -21.16
N GLU A 22 -8.37 -17.58 -20.35
CA GLU A 22 -7.06 -18.22 -20.59
C GLU A 22 -7.03 -19.68 -20.10
N TYR A 23 -7.92 -20.55 -20.60
CA TYR A 23 -7.74 -22.01 -20.48
C TYR A 23 -8.40 -22.74 -21.66
N PHE A 24 -7.60 -23.00 -22.69
CA PHE A 24 -7.81 -24.12 -23.61
C PHE A 24 -6.44 -24.73 -23.92
N PRO A 25 -6.15 -25.97 -23.47
CA PRO A 25 -4.96 -26.67 -23.94
C PRO A 25 -5.23 -27.30 -25.32
N GLU A 26 -4.21 -27.23 -26.16
CA GLU A 26 -4.16 -27.80 -27.50
C GLU A 26 -4.25 -29.34 -27.49
N ASN A 27 -5.03 -29.86 -28.45
CA ASN A 27 -4.92 -31.13 -29.15
C ASN A 27 -4.06 -32.25 -28.55
N THR A 28 -4.72 -33.33 -28.13
CA THR A 28 -4.26 -34.71 -28.35
C THR A 28 -5.41 -35.55 -28.90
N GLY A 29 -5.19 -36.14 -30.07
CA GLY A 29 -6.17 -37.00 -30.74
C GLY A 29 -6.07 -38.45 -30.29
N MET A 30 -7.20 -39.16 -30.30
CA MET A 30 -7.30 -40.56 -30.76
C MET A 30 -8.77 -40.96 -30.97
N ASN A 31 -8.99 -41.66 -32.08
CA ASN A 31 -10.26 -42.21 -32.58
C ASN A 31 -10.84 -43.31 -31.70
N THR A 32 -12.18 -43.44 -31.62
CA THR A 32 -12.95 -44.65 -32.00
C THR A 32 -14.47 -44.50 -31.79
N THR A 33 -15.21 -45.35 -32.50
CA THR A 33 -16.60 -45.32 -33.01
C THR A 33 -17.69 -46.00 -32.14
N LEU A 34 -18.96 -45.68 -32.45
CA LEU A 34 -20.24 -46.42 -32.22
C LEU A 34 -20.80 -46.34 -30.78
N SER A 35 -22.10 -46.15 -30.48
CA SER A 35 -23.35 -46.38 -31.24
C SER A 35 -24.54 -45.65 -30.60
N THR A 36 -25.59 -45.52 -31.41
CA THR A 36 -26.89 -44.85 -31.24
C THR A 36 -27.83 -45.54 -30.23
N ILE A 37 -28.40 -44.79 -29.27
CA ILE A 37 -29.73 -45.07 -28.68
C ILE A 37 -30.49 -43.74 -28.52
N GLN A 38 -31.74 -43.72 -28.98
CA GLN A 38 -32.63 -42.55 -29.08
C GLN A 38 -33.69 -42.50 -27.96
N LEU A 39 -34.17 -41.27 -27.72
CA LEU A 39 -35.44 -40.80 -27.09
C LEU A 39 -35.36 -40.28 -25.64
N PRO A 40 -36.20 -39.30 -25.23
CA PRO A 40 -36.85 -38.21 -25.97
C PRO A 40 -36.66 -36.81 -25.34
N ARG A 41 -36.89 -35.74 -26.14
CA ARG A 41 -37.00 -34.32 -25.69
C ARG A 41 -38.13 -34.15 -24.65
N PRO A 42 -38.04 -33.25 -23.65
CA PRO A 42 -38.09 -31.79 -23.87
C PRO A 42 -37.10 -31.00 -22.98
N ILE A 43 -36.57 -29.86 -23.41
CA ILE A 43 -37.16 -28.52 -23.20
C ILE A 43 -36.39 -27.59 -24.15
N LEU A 44 -37.08 -26.63 -24.77
CA LEU A 44 -36.51 -25.59 -25.62
C LEU A 44 -35.22 -25.03 -25.01
N PRO A 45 -34.08 -25.01 -25.74
CA PRO A 45 -32.94 -24.27 -25.25
C PRO A 45 -33.33 -22.79 -25.26
N VAL A 46 -33.33 -22.17 -24.08
CA VAL A 46 -33.16 -20.73 -23.96
C VAL A 46 -31.94 -20.41 -24.83
N THR A 47 -32.18 -19.75 -25.96
CA THR A 47 -31.12 -19.27 -26.82
C THR A 47 -30.37 -18.23 -25.99
N VAL A 48 -29.27 -18.68 -25.37
CA VAL A 48 -28.25 -17.76 -24.90
C VAL A 48 -27.90 -16.91 -26.13
N PRO A 49 -28.09 -15.58 -26.10
CA PRO A 49 -27.72 -14.75 -27.22
C PRO A 49 -26.25 -15.01 -27.51
N GLN A 50 -25.93 -15.45 -28.73
CA GLN A 50 -24.54 -15.54 -29.17
C GLN A 50 -23.88 -14.19 -28.87
N CYS A 51 -22.89 -14.21 -27.98
CA CYS A 51 -22.14 -13.03 -27.62
C CYS A 51 -21.50 -12.50 -28.92
N LYS A 52 -22.03 -11.40 -29.47
CA LYS A 52 -21.48 -10.77 -30.67
C LYS A 52 -20.02 -10.44 -30.33
N SER A 53 -19.08 -11.04 -31.06
CA SER A 53 -17.66 -10.73 -30.92
C SER A 53 -17.47 -9.22 -30.96
N LEU A 54 -16.74 -8.65 -29.98
CA LEU A 54 -16.40 -7.22 -29.95
C LEU A 54 -15.64 -6.77 -31.21
N ASN A 55 -15.09 -7.71 -31.97
CA ASN A 55 -14.47 -7.46 -33.28
C ASN A 55 -15.50 -7.05 -34.35
N ASN A 56 -16.79 -7.34 -34.18
CA ASN A 56 -17.83 -6.96 -35.15
C ASN A 56 -18.36 -5.54 -34.94
N LEU A 57 -17.81 -4.77 -33.99
CA LEU A 57 -18.19 -3.38 -33.77
C LEU A 57 -17.63 -2.48 -34.88
N VAL A 58 -18.37 -1.42 -35.21
CA VAL A 58 -17.88 -0.38 -36.13
C VAL A 58 -16.70 0.37 -35.51
N PRO A 59 -15.73 0.84 -36.30
CA PRO A 59 -14.50 1.49 -35.81
C PRO A 59 -14.76 2.66 -34.84
N GLU A 60 -15.84 3.41 -35.03
CA GLU A 60 -16.22 4.55 -34.18
C GLU A 60 -16.53 4.11 -32.75
N LEU A 61 -17.27 3.00 -32.59
CA LEU A 61 -17.58 2.43 -31.28
C LEU A 61 -16.33 1.83 -30.63
N LYS A 62 -15.42 1.26 -31.43
CA LYS A 62 -14.13 0.75 -30.94
C LYS A 62 -13.27 1.88 -30.38
N VAL A 63 -13.21 3.02 -31.07
CA VAL A 63 -12.54 4.22 -30.57
C VAL A 63 -13.19 4.70 -29.28
N GLU A 64 -14.52 4.80 -29.22
CA GLU A 64 -15.21 5.24 -28.01
C GLU A 64 -14.89 4.34 -26.82
N ILE A 65 -14.89 3.01 -26.99
CA ILE A 65 -14.47 2.05 -25.95
C ILE A 65 -13.04 2.35 -25.48
N ILE A 66 -12.10 2.57 -26.40
CA ILE A 66 -10.70 2.87 -26.08
C ILE A 66 -10.58 4.13 -25.22
N LEU A 67 -11.39 5.16 -25.46
CA LEU A 67 -11.34 6.41 -24.69
C LEU A 67 -11.68 6.24 -23.21
N HIS A 68 -12.47 5.20 -22.85
CA HIS A 68 -12.83 4.90 -21.47
C HIS A 68 -11.84 3.96 -20.77
N LEU A 69 -10.86 3.41 -21.49
CA LEU A 69 -9.88 2.50 -20.90
C LEU A 69 -8.77 3.25 -20.16
N ARG A 70 -8.42 2.72 -18.98
CA ARG A 70 -7.23 3.18 -18.23
C ARG A 70 -5.94 2.88 -18.97
N ASN A 71 -5.84 1.71 -19.59
CA ASN A 71 -4.70 1.29 -20.39
C ASN A 71 -5.18 0.56 -21.65
N PRO A 72 -5.12 1.18 -22.83
CA PRO A 72 -5.60 0.57 -24.07
C PRO A 72 -4.65 -0.53 -24.59
N THR A 73 -3.45 -0.66 -24.03
CA THR A 73 -2.47 -1.67 -24.43
C THR A 73 -2.96 -3.09 -24.19
N SER A 74 -3.76 -3.32 -23.15
CA SER A 74 -4.34 -4.65 -22.87
C SER A 74 -5.25 -5.07 -24.02
N LEU A 75 -6.12 -4.16 -24.48
CA LEU A 75 -7.03 -4.42 -25.60
C LEU A 75 -6.29 -4.57 -26.93
N ALA A 76 -5.22 -3.81 -27.15
CA ALA A 76 -4.36 -3.94 -28.32
C ALA A 76 -3.75 -5.36 -28.45
N LYS A 77 -3.50 -6.04 -27.33
CA LYS A 77 -2.96 -7.41 -27.34
C LYS A 77 -4.00 -8.48 -27.70
N CYS A 78 -5.30 -8.18 -27.55
CA CYS A 78 -6.36 -9.16 -27.76
C CYS A 78 -6.59 -9.52 -29.23
N SER A 79 -6.38 -8.59 -30.16
CA SER A 79 -6.50 -8.88 -31.60
C SER A 79 -5.70 -7.90 -32.47
N ARG A 80 -5.36 -8.32 -33.69
CA ARG A 80 -4.70 -7.44 -34.69
C ARG A 80 -5.54 -6.22 -35.02
N GLU A 81 -6.86 -6.38 -35.05
CA GLU A 81 -7.78 -5.28 -35.36
C GLU A 81 -7.79 -4.22 -34.27
N TRP A 82 -7.88 -4.63 -32.99
CA TRP A 82 -7.75 -3.72 -31.86
C TRP A 82 -6.37 -3.10 -31.79
N ASN A 83 -5.32 -3.87 -32.07
CA ASN A 83 -3.95 -3.36 -32.17
C ASN A 83 -3.84 -2.22 -33.19
N ASN A 84 -4.43 -2.39 -34.37
CA ASN A 84 -4.41 -1.38 -35.42
C ASN A 84 -5.13 -0.10 -34.97
N ILE A 85 -6.34 -0.22 -34.41
CA ILE A 85 -7.14 0.94 -33.98
C ILE A 85 -6.51 1.68 -32.80
N VAL A 86 -6.01 0.96 -31.79
CA VAL A 86 -5.31 1.56 -30.64
C VAL A 86 -4.05 2.29 -31.09
N ASN A 87 -3.36 1.76 -32.11
CA ASN A 87 -2.12 2.37 -32.58
C ASN A 87 -2.30 3.53 -33.57
N LEU A 88 -3.52 3.81 -34.04
CA LEU A 88 -3.79 4.98 -34.88
C LEU A 88 -3.41 6.28 -34.14
N PRO A 89 -2.63 7.19 -34.78
CA PRO A 89 -2.26 8.47 -34.17
C PRO A 89 -3.47 9.30 -33.71
N SER A 90 -4.56 9.26 -34.48
CA SER A 90 -5.83 9.93 -34.17
C SER A 90 -6.52 9.35 -32.92
N THR A 91 -6.48 8.03 -32.73
CA THR A 91 -7.02 7.36 -31.54
C THR A 91 -6.15 7.65 -30.31
N LYS A 92 -4.82 7.52 -30.43
CA LYS A 92 -3.87 7.80 -29.32
C LYS A 92 -4.00 9.23 -28.82
N SER A 93 -4.08 10.20 -29.73
CA SER A 93 -4.25 11.62 -29.39
C SER A 93 -5.59 11.89 -28.71
N LYS A 94 -6.71 11.31 -29.20
CA LYS A 94 -8.03 11.42 -28.55
C LYS A 94 -7.99 10.81 -27.15
N TRP A 95 -7.40 9.63 -26.99
CA TRP A 95 -7.27 8.96 -25.71
C TRP A 95 -6.44 9.79 -24.72
N LEU A 96 -5.29 10.34 -25.14
CA LEU A 96 -4.47 11.19 -24.28
C LEU A 96 -5.19 12.46 -23.85
N ILE A 97 -5.88 13.13 -24.77
CA ILE A 97 -6.65 14.34 -24.45
C ILE A 97 -7.83 14.01 -23.52
N GLY A 98 -8.52 12.89 -23.75
CA GLY A 98 -9.59 12.42 -22.87
C GLY A 98 -9.09 12.07 -21.47
N ARG A 99 -7.92 11.42 -21.38
CA ARG A 99 -7.36 10.92 -20.13
C ARG A 99 -6.68 11.99 -19.28
N HIS A 100 -5.91 12.88 -19.91
CA HIS A 100 -5.03 13.85 -19.25
C HIS A 100 -5.42 15.31 -19.50
N GLY A 101 -6.43 15.55 -20.32
CA GLY A 101 -6.83 16.90 -20.72
C GLY A 101 -5.89 17.53 -21.74
N ARG A 102 -6.37 18.61 -22.38
CA ARG A 102 -5.63 19.32 -23.44
C ARG A 102 -4.30 19.93 -22.97
N THR A 103 -4.20 20.27 -21.69
CA THR A 103 -3.02 20.95 -21.11
C THR A 103 -1.82 20.03 -20.95
N HIS A 104 -2.03 18.77 -20.55
CA HIS A 104 -0.94 17.84 -20.24
C HIS A 104 -0.80 16.71 -21.27
N ALA A 105 -1.68 16.63 -22.28
CA ALA A 105 -1.60 15.61 -23.33
C ALA A 105 -0.21 15.56 -23.99
N LEU A 106 0.37 16.71 -24.34
CA LEU A 106 1.68 16.80 -24.99
C LEU A 106 2.82 16.34 -24.06
N PHE A 107 2.74 16.69 -22.77
CA PHE A 107 3.66 16.20 -21.74
C PHE A 107 3.62 14.67 -21.63
N HIS A 108 2.44 14.09 -21.51
CA HIS A 108 2.30 12.63 -21.42
C HIS A 108 2.74 11.92 -22.70
N ALA A 109 2.48 12.50 -23.87
CA ALA A 109 2.95 11.95 -25.15
C ALA A 109 4.48 11.89 -25.23
N VAL A 110 5.16 13.01 -24.94
CA VAL A 110 6.63 13.06 -24.96
C VAL A 110 7.24 12.13 -23.92
N ARG A 111 6.68 12.10 -22.70
CA ARG A 111 7.14 11.21 -21.61
C ARG A 111 7.02 9.72 -21.96
N MET A 112 6.05 9.34 -22.79
CA MET A 112 5.89 7.96 -23.26
C MET A 112 6.97 7.56 -24.27
N GLY A 113 7.63 8.52 -24.91
CA GLY A 113 8.77 8.30 -25.80
C GLY A 113 8.42 7.55 -27.09
N GLU A 114 9.43 7.22 -27.88
CA GLU A 114 9.25 6.41 -29.09
C GLU A 114 9.01 4.92 -28.76
N PRO A 115 8.20 4.19 -29.55
CA PRO A 115 7.52 4.62 -30.78
C PRO A 115 6.13 5.23 -30.53
N PHE A 116 5.80 5.61 -29.30
CA PHE A 116 4.46 6.12 -28.98
C PHE A 116 4.21 7.50 -29.60
N ILE A 117 5.16 8.42 -29.46
CA ILE A 117 5.12 9.74 -30.08
C ILE A 117 5.93 9.75 -31.38
N ASN A 118 5.32 10.25 -32.45
CA ASN A 118 5.94 10.49 -33.76
C ASN A 118 5.33 11.76 -34.37
N LEU A 119 5.77 12.14 -35.57
CA LEU A 119 5.32 13.37 -36.21
C LEU A 119 3.80 13.39 -36.43
N ASP A 120 3.22 12.31 -36.97
CA ASP A 120 1.77 12.19 -37.21
C ASP A 120 0.95 12.34 -35.92
N MET A 121 1.46 11.79 -34.81
CA MET A 121 0.83 11.88 -33.50
C MET A 121 0.83 13.32 -32.97
N VAL A 122 1.92 14.05 -33.15
CA VAL A 122 2.03 15.47 -32.80
C VAL A 122 1.06 16.31 -33.61
N GLU A 123 0.98 16.09 -34.93
CA GLU A 123 0.01 16.78 -35.78
C GLU A 123 -1.44 16.49 -35.34
N CYS A 124 -1.74 15.22 -35.03
CA CYS A 124 -3.06 14.84 -34.52
C CYS A 124 -3.39 15.54 -33.18
N LEU A 125 -2.42 15.68 -32.28
CA LEU A 125 -2.61 16.41 -31.02
C LEU A 125 -2.91 17.90 -31.28
N PHE A 126 -2.17 18.55 -32.17
CA PHE A 126 -2.41 19.96 -32.51
C PHE A 126 -3.74 20.16 -33.23
N ALA A 127 -4.10 19.28 -34.17
CA ALA A 127 -5.40 19.27 -34.84
C ALA A 127 -6.56 19.12 -33.82
N GLN A 128 -6.34 18.38 -32.73
CA GLN A 128 -7.30 18.22 -31.63
C GLN A 128 -7.19 19.31 -30.55
N LYS A 129 -6.47 20.39 -30.84
CA LYS A 129 -6.30 21.56 -29.97
C LYS A 129 -5.62 21.23 -28.64
N ALA A 130 -4.65 20.31 -28.64
CA ALA A 130 -3.73 20.17 -27.51
C ALA A 130 -3.07 21.53 -27.24
N HIS A 131 -2.97 21.88 -25.96
CA HIS A 131 -2.34 23.14 -25.57
C HIS A 131 -0.83 22.93 -25.48
N ILE A 132 -0.10 23.92 -25.97
CA ILE A 132 1.32 24.08 -25.71
C ILE A 132 1.47 25.27 -24.78
N SER A 133 2.22 25.10 -23.70
CA SER A 133 2.55 26.17 -22.76
C SER A 133 4.00 26.57 -22.92
N ARG A 134 4.30 27.83 -22.61
CA ARG A 134 5.67 28.32 -22.63
C ARG A 134 6.54 27.57 -21.61
N TYR A 135 5.99 27.28 -20.44
CA TYR A 135 6.65 26.45 -19.43
C TYR A 135 6.99 25.04 -19.93
N PHE A 136 6.09 24.39 -20.68
CA PHE A 136 6.37 23.08 -21.26
C PHE A 136 7.57 23.14 -22.22
N ILE A 137 7.64 24.17 -23.07
CA ILE A 137 8.76 24.36 -24.01
C ILE A 137 10.07 24.60 -23.25
N GLN A 138 10.06 25.48 -22.24
CA GLN A 138 11.23 25.74 -21.39
C GLN A 138 11.76 24.43 -20.79
N ARG A 139 10.87 23.59 -20.25
CA ARG A 139 11.23 22.28 -19.68
C ARG A 139 11.68 21.27 -20.74
N LEU A 140 11.09 21.29 -21.94
CA LEU A 140 11.48 20.40 -23.03
C LEU A 140 12.90 20.71 -23.53
N VAL A 141 13.22 21.99 -23.75
CA VAL A 141 14.57 22.43 -24.17
C VAL A 141 15.63 22.06 -23.15
N LEU A 142 15.30 22.15 -21.85
CA LEU A 142 16.22 21.75 -20.80
C LEU A 142 16.50 20.25 -20.78
N GLU A 143 15.57 19.38 -21.20
CA GLU A 143 15.72 17.92 -21.06
C GLU A 143 16.14 17.20 -22.35
N PHE A 144 15.92 17.81 -23.51
CA PHE A 144 16.30 17.24 -24.79
C PHE A 144 17.82 17.04 -24.91
N GLY A 145 18.25 15.87 -25.40
CA GLY A 145 19.67 15.57 -25.66
C GLY A 145 20.57 15.43 -24.42
N LYS A 146 20.02 15.53 -23.19
CA LYS A 146 20.80 15.37 -21.95
C LYS A 146 21.34 13.95 -21.72
N TYR A 147 20.73 12.96 -22.36
CA TYR A 147 21.09 11.55 -22.22
C TYR A 147 21.30 10.96 -23.61
N ASP A 148 22.51 10.46 -23.83
CA ASP A 148 22.87 9.69 -25.00
C ASP A 148 23.27 8.29 -24.51
N SER A 149 22.42 7.30 -24.79
CA SER A 149 22.65 5.92 -24.36
C SER A 149 23.95 5.38 -24.93
N ARG A 150 24.31 5.72 -26.17
CA ARG A 150 25.54 5.24 -26.82
C ARG A 150 26.76 5.87 -26.19
N LEU A 151 26.72 7.17 -25.89
CA LEU A 151 27.82 7.84 -25.21
C LEU A 151 28.01 7.29 -23.78
N ILE A 152 26.92 7.01 -23.07
CA ILE A 152 26.97 6.39 -21.73
C ILE A 152 27.52 4.97 -21.84
N ASP A 153 27.05 4.17 -22.79
CA ASP A 153 27.54 2.81 -23.03
C ASP A 153 29.03 2.83 -23.39
N LEU A 154 29.49 3.77 -24.21
CA LEU A 154 30.90 3.99 -24.55
C LEU A 154 31.72 4.38 -23.31
N LYS A 155 31.24 5.33 -22.50
CA LYS A 155 31.89 5.73 -21.24
C LYS A 155 31.97 4.59 -20.23
N LEU A 156 30.92 3.77 -20.14
CA LEU A 156 30.89 2.60 -19.26
C LEU A 156 31.78 1.47 -19.77
N THR A 157 31.95 1.34 -21.08
CA THR A 157 32.84 0.34 -21.67
C THR A 157 34.29 0.79 -21.43
N HIS A 158 34.69 1.96 -21.92
CA HIS A 158 36.07 2.44 -21.82
C HIS A 158 36.61 2.69 -20.41
N ASN A 159 35.78 3.10 -19.44
CA ASN A 159 36.25 3.38 -18.08
C ASN A 159 36.13 2.17 -17.14
N MET A 160 35.41 1.13 -17.52
CA MET A 160 35.01 0.04 -16.61
C MET A 160 34.95 -1.32 -17.31
N ASP A 161 35.93 -1.63 -18.16
CA ASP A 161 36.02 -2.90 -18.93
C ASP A 161 35.96 -4.18 -18.05
N THR A 162 36.13 -4.06 -16.72
CA THR A 162 36.10 -5.18 -15.76
C THR A 162 34.78 -5.34 -14.99
N LEU A 163 33.76 -4.51 -15.25
CA LEU A 163 32.47 -4.66 -14.57
C LEU A 163 31.61 -5.76 -15.20
N ASP A 164 31.11 -6.64 -14.34
CA ASP A 164 30.04 -7.60 -14.64
C ASP A 164 28.87 -6.91 -15.37
N PRO A 165 28.35 -7.48 -16.48
CA PRO A 165 27.16 -6.98 -17.20
C PRO A 165 25.98 -6.61 -16.30
N ASP A 166 25.75 -7.34 -15.20
CA ASP A 166 24.67 -7.02 -14.25
C ASP A 166 24.92 -5.72 -13.47
N ARG A 167 26.19 -5.42 -13.17
CA ARG A 167 26.60 -4.18 -12.51
C ARG A 167 26.59 -3.00 -13.47
N LYS A 168 26.93 -3.22 -14.74
CA LYS A 168 26.76 -2.23 -15.83
C LYS A 168 25.28 -1.88 -16.02
N LYS A 169 24.40 -2.88 -16.05
CA LYS A 169 22.93 -2.71 -16.12
C LYS A 169 22.38 -2.00 -14.88
N SER A 170 22.90 -2.30 -13.68
CA SER A 170 22.55 -1.58 -12.44
C SER A 170 22.94 -0.10 -12.49
N ILE A 171 24.13 0.23 -13.00
CA ILE A 171 24.58 1.62 -13.17
C ILE A 171 23.76 2.34 -14.24
N GLN A 172 23.48 1.69 -15.36
CA GLN A 172 22.61 2.24 -16.41
C GLN A 172 21.17 2.46 -15.90
N ASN A 173 20.64 1.55 -15.09
CA ASN A 173 19.34 1.74 -14.42
C ASN A 173 19.36 2.87 -13.37
N LYS A 174 20.53 3.18 -12.78
CA LYS A 174 20.71 4.32 -11.87
C LYS A 174 20.77 5.65 -12.62
N ILE A 175 21.31 5.66 -13.84
CA ILE A 175 21.30 6.82 -14.72
C ILE A 175 19.94 6.86 -15.44
N ARG A 176 18.91 7.39 -14.76
CA ARG A 176 17.58 7.53 -15.38
C ARG A 176 17.67 8.46 -16.59
N SER A 177 17.27 7.97 -17.76
CA SER A 177 17.05 8.80 -18.94
C SER A 177 16.04 9.90 -18.60
N PRO A 178 16.36 11.18 -18.83
CA PRO A 178 15.40 12.25 -18.69
C PRO A 178 14.18 12.02 -19.58
N TRP A 179 13.01 12.46 -19.13
CA TRP A 179 11.71 12.14 -19.74
C TRP A 179 11.54 12.57 -21.20
N ALA A 180 12.38 13.49 -21.70
CA ALA A 180 12.34 13.98 -23.07
C ALA A 180 13.69 13.86 -23.81
N SER A 181 14.68 13.17 -23.24
CA SER A 181 16.03 13.13 -23.81
C SER A 181 16.12 12.40 -25.14
N ASN A 182 15.31 11.34 -25.31
CA ASN A 182 15.37 10.42 -26.46
C ASN A 182 14.31 10.73 -27.52
N LEU A 183 13.80 11.95 -27.55
CA LEU A 183 12.84 12.38 -28.55
C LEU A 183 13.53 12.47 -29.93
N SER A 184 12.87 12.08 -31.02
CA SER A 184 13.41 12.36 -32.36
C SER A 184 13.54 13.86 -32.59
N PHE A 185 14.56 14.22 -33.35
CA PHE A 185 14.81 15.61 -33.72
C PHE A 185 13.63 16.24 -34.48
N ASP A 186 12.95 15.46 -35.33
CA ASP A 186 11.79 15.95 -36.10
C ASP A 186 10.61 16.30 -35.18
N VAL A 187 10.30 15.42 -34.22
CA VAL A 187 9.25 15.66 -33.23
C VAL A 187 9.60 16.86 -32.35
N PHE A 188 10.84 16.92 -31.86
CA PHE A 188 11.33 18.04 -31.06
C PHE A 188 11.22 19.37 -31.82
N SER A 189 11.74 19.44 -33.03
CA SER A 189 11.75 20.63 -33.88
C SER A 189 10.33 21.08 -34.22
N ARG A 190 9.42 20.14 -34.50
CA ARG A 190 8.02 20.45 -34.77
C ARG A 190 7.31 21.08 -33.58
N ILE A 191 7.52 20.55 -32.37
CA ILE A 191 6.96 21.08 -31.13
C ILE A 191 7.54 22.47 -30.82
N LEU A 192 8.85 22.66 -31.01
CA LEU A 192 9.48 23.96 -30.83
C LEU A 192 8.96 25.01 -31.80
N LYS A 193 8.81 24.67 -33.08
CA LYS A 193 8.27 25.56 -34.09
C LYS A 193 6.85 26.00 -33.72
N GLU A 194 5.98 25.08 -33.32
CA GLU A 194 4.64 25.42 -32.83
C GLU A 194 4.67 26.39 -31.64
N GLY A 195 5.62 26.18 -30.73
CA GLY A 195 5.84 27.05 -29.59
C GLY A 195 6.28 28.45 -30.00
N HIS A 196 7.26 28.54 -30.89
CA HIS A 196 7.81 29.78 -31.42
C HIS A 196 6.73 30.60 -32.13
N ASP A 197 5.93 29.96 -32.99
CA ASP A 197 4.86 30.59 -33.76
C ASP A 197 3.73 31.13 -32.86
N ARG A 198 3.50 30.52 -31.69
CA ARG A 198 2.45 30.94 -30.74
C ARG A 198 2.88 32.01 -29.73
N PHE A 199 4.17 32.11 -29.43
CA PHE A 199 4.69 32.98 -28.37
C PHE A 199 5.66 34.05 -28.90
N ASP A 200 5.48 34.46 -30.16
CA ASP A 200 6.16 35.61 -30.78
C ASP A 200 7.70 35.59 -30.70
N GLY A 201 8.32 34.40 -30.77
CA GLY A 201 9.78 34.14 -30.94
C GLY A 201 10.76 34.67 -29.88
N ASN A 202 10.63 35.94 -29.49
CA ASN A 202 11.46 36.65 -28.51
C ASN A 202 11.07 36.34 -27.05
N ASP A 203 9.92 35.67 -26.85
CA ASP A 203 9.26 35.52 -25.55
C ASP A 203 9.35 34.11 -24.98
N ILE A 204 10.14 33.20 -25.58
CA ILE A 204 10.50 31.89 -25.03
C ILE A 204 11.89 32.03 -24.39
N PRO A 205 11.99 32.47 -23.13
CA PRO A 205 13.30 32.66 -22.51
C PRO A 205 13.96 31.29 -22.34
N VAL A 206 15.06 31.06 -23.05
CA VAL A 206 15.88 29.84 -22.97
C VAL A 206 16.45 29.63 -21.55
N ARG A 207 16.47 30.70 -20.73
CA ARG A 207 16.96 30.70 -19.34
C ARG A 207 15.94 31.12 -18.28
N GLY A 208 14.75 31.58 -18.69
CA GLY A 208 13.70 32.03 -17.77
C GLY A 208 12.73 30.90 -17.48
N ASN A 209 12.33 30.74 -16.22
CA ASN A 209 11.41 29.70 -15.79
C ASN A 209 10.06 30.35 -15.39
N ASP A 210 8.99 30.02 -16.11
CA ASP A 210 7.65 30.52 -15.79
C ASP A 210 7.18 30.13 -14.38
N MET A 211 7.66 29.00 -13.85
CA MET A 211 7.38 28.59 -12.46
C MET A 211 8.08 29.50 -11.44
N GLU A 212 9.31 29.96 -11.72
CA GLU A 212 10.00 30.97 -10.89
C GLU A 212 9.33 32.33 -10.99
N SER A 213 8.94 32.73 -12.21
CA SER A 213 8.16 33.96 -12.41
C SER A 213 6.87 33.90 -11.60
N PHE A 214 6.13 32.80 -11.67
CA PHE A 214 4.95 32.58 -10.84
C PHE A 214 5.28 32.63 -9.35
N TYR A 215 6.38 32.04 -8.90
CA TYR A 215 6.82 32.08 -7.50
C TYR A 215 7.03 33.51 -6.99
N TYR A 216 7.70 34.38 -7.75
CA TYR A 216 7.87 35.79 -7.36
C TYR A 216 6.57 36.60 -7.43
N LEU A 217 5.77 36.40 -8.49
CA LEU A 217 4.50 37.10 -8.68
C LEU A 217 3.47 36.74 -7.60
N SER A 218 3.44 35.47 -7.20
CA SER A 218 2.58 34.96 -6.11
C SER A 218 3.14 35.22 -4.70
N ALA A 219 4.26 35.96 -4.60
CA ALA A 219 4.91 36.33 -3.36
C ALA A 219 5.37 35.13 -2.51
N GLY A 220 5.85 34.08 -3.18
CA GLY A 220 6.41 32.88 -2.55
C GLY A 220 7.51 33.15 -1.50
N PRO A 221 8.46 34.09 -1.72
CA PRO A 221 9.49 34.42 -0.73
C PRO A 221 8.96 35.11 0.54
N LEU A 222 7.76 35.70 0.50
CA LEU A 222 7.22 36.49 1.61
C LEU A 222 6.47 35.61 2.60
N VAL A 223 6.20 36.12 3.80
CA VAL A 223 5.25 35.52 4.75
C VAL A 223 3.80 35.67 4.25
N ILE A 224 2.87 34.84 4.73
CA ILE A 224 1.51 34.77 4.16
C ILE A 224 0.73 36.09 4.26
N SER A 225 0.94 36.85 5.35
CA SER A 225 0.32 38.16 5.58
C SER A 225 0.70 39.16 4.50
N GLN A 226 2.00 39.25 4.17
CA GLN A 226 2.53 40.13 3.12
C GLN A 226 2.23 39.60 1.71
N ALA A 227 2.19 38.27 1.54
CA ALA A 227 1.94 37.65 0.25
C ALA A 227 0.55 38.00 -0.32
N ARG A 228 -0.45 38.21 0.54
CA ARG A 228 -1.80 38.59 0.11
C ARG A 228 -1.82 39.93 -0.61
N THR A 229 -1.06 40.91 -0.15
CA THR A 229 -0.99 42.25 -0.75
C THR A 229 -0.25 42.19 -2.09
N LYS A 230 0.95 41.61 -2.10
CA LYS A 230 1.77 41.50 -3.31
C LYS A 230 1.11 40.67 -4.42
N LEU A 231 0.42 39.58 -4.07
CA LEU A 231 -0.32 38.79 -5.05
C LEU A 231 -1.51 39.57 -5.66
N LYS A 232 -2.16 40.44 -4.88
CA LYS A 232 -3.23 41.31 -5.39
C LYS A 232 -2.69 42.35 -6.38
N GLU A 233 -1.53 42.93 -6.12
CA GLU A 233 -0.83 43.86 -7.02
C GLU A 233 -0.47 43.16 -8.34
N ASN A 234 0.15 41.98 -8.25
CA ASN A 234 0.64 41.20 -9.41
C ASN A 234 -0.45 40.38 -10.11
N LYS A 235 -1.72 40.53 -9.71
CA LYS A 235 -2.85 39.71 -10.20
C LYS A 235 -3.02 39.75 -11.71
N LYS A 236 -2.78 40.90 -12.34
CA LYS A 236 -2.88 41.05 -13.81
C LYS A 236 -1.80 40.23 -14.50
N GLU A 237 -0.58 40.28 -14.01
CA GLU A 237 0.58 39.57 -14.56
C GLU A 237 0.42 38.05 -14.42
N ILE A 238 -0.03 37.57 -13.25
CA ILE A 238 -0.34 36.13 -13.06
C ILE A 238 -1.44 35.68 -14.03
N LYS A 239 -2.47 36.49 -14.24
CA LYS A 239 -3.52 36.18 -15.23
C LYS A 239 -2.97 36.12 -16.65
N THR A 240 -2.06 37.02 -17.01
CA THR A 240 -1.38 37.01 -18.31
C THR A 240 -0.56 35.73 -18.46
N LEU A 241 0.19 35.34 -17.42
CA LEU A 241 0.98 34.11 -17.39
C LEU A 241 0.12 32.87 -17.67
N ILE A 242 -1.02 32.74 -16.97
CA ILE A 242 -1.92 31.60 -17.14
C ILE A 242 -2.65 31.65 -18.49
N ARG A 243 -3.12 32.83 -18.95
CA ARG A 243 -4.00 32.93 -20.12
C ARG A 243 -3.27 33.04 -21.45
N ARG A 244 -2.26 33.92 -21.53
CA ARG A 244 -1.48 34.20 -22.74
C ARG A 244 -0.46 33.09 -22.96
N TYR A 245 0.38 32.83 -21.96
CA TYR A 245 1.47 31.85 -22.04
C TYR A 245 1.05 30.41 -21.66
N LYS A 246 -0.26 30.22 -21.41
CA LYS A 246 -0.87 28.93 -21.06
C LYS A 246 -0.21 28.24 -19.86
N PHE A 247 0.35 29.01 -18.92
CA PHE A 247 1.10 28.46 -17.80
C PHE A 247 0.28 27.45 -16.99
N ALA A 248 0.82 26.25 -16.87
CA ALA A 248 0.35 25.19 -16.00
C ALA A 248 1.57 24.40 -15.50
N PRO A 249 1.69 24.13 -14.19
CA PRO A 249 2.70 23.21 -13.68
C PRO A 249 2.55 21.83 -14.32
N PHE A 250 3.63 21.06 -14.33
CA PHE A 250 3.54 19.65 -14.68
C PHE A 250 2.75 18.88 -13.61
N PRO A 251 2.12 17.74 -13.97
CA PRO A 251 1.36 16.98 -12.99
C PRO A 251 2.28 16.48 -11.86
N PRO A 252 1.74 16.23 -10.66
CA PRO A 252 2.47 15.55 -9.59
C PRO A 252 2.82 14.13 -10.01
N ARG A 253 3.86 13.58 -9.39
CA ARG A 253 4.10 12.13 -9.42
C ARG A 253 2.89 11.40 -8.86
N LEU A 254 2.44 10.37 -9.56
CA LEU A 254 1.38 9.50 -9.07
C LEU A 254 1.80 8.92 -7.71
N LYS A 255 0.98 9.12 -6.68
CA LYS A 255 1.18 8.52 -5.36
C LYS A 255 0.88 7.03 -5.47
N ILE A 256 1.89 6.21 -5.75
CA ILE A 256 1.75 4.76 -5.73
C ILE A 256 1.80 4.32 -4.26
N ARG A 257 0.62 4.16 -3.65
CA ARG A 257 0.48 3.39 -2.41
C ARG A 257 0.97 1.96 -2.72
N LYS A 258 1.93 1.44 -1.94
CA LYS A 258 2.74 0.25 -2.30
C LYS A 258 1.90 -1.03 -2.41
N HIS A 259 0.62 -0.98 -2.05
CA HIS A 259 -0.29 -2.11 -2.06
C HIS A 259 -1.55 -1.94 -2.94
N ILE A 260 -1.46 -1.28 -4.10
CA ILE A 260 -2.37 -1.68 -5.18
C ILE A 260 -1.88 -3.02 -5.70
N LEU A 261 -2.46 -4.11 -5.18
CA LEU A 261 -2.43 -5.42 -5.82
C LEU A 261 -3.14 -5.28 -7.17
N GLU A 262 -2.42 -4.86 -8.21
CA GLU A 262 -2.83 -5.24 -9.56
C GLU A 262 -2.66 -6.76 -9.64
N LYS A 263 -3.79 -7.49 -9.55
CA LYS A 263 -3.84 -8.84 -10.11
C LYS A 263 -3.44 -8.70 -11.57
N LYS A 264 -2.30 -9.27 -11.96
CA LYS A 264 -2.06 -9.52 -13.37
C LYS A 264 -3.00 -10.65 -13.79
N ASP A 265 -3.49 -10.56 -15.02
CA ASP A 265 -4.44 -11.51 -15.60
C ASP A 265 -3.90 -12.95 -15.68
N ASP A 266 -2.60 -13.17 -15.45
CA ASP A 266 -1.93 -14.47 -15.46
C ASP A 266 -1.98 -15.21 -14.10
N GLY A 267 -2.77 -14.73 -13.14
CA GLY A 267 -2.80 -15.30 -11.78
C GLY A 267 -1.50 -15.10 -10.98
N ASN A 268 -0.50 -14.39 -11.53
CA ASN A 268 0.71 -14.03 -10.81
C ASN A 268 0.50 -12.71 -10.06
N ILE A 269 0.79 -12.73 -8.76
CA ILE A 269 0.98 -11.53 -7.94
C ILE A 269 2.33 -10.92 -8.34
N GLY A 270 2.35 -10.21 -9.47
CA GLY A 270 3.51 -9.48 -9.92
C GLY A 270 3.63 -8.17 -9.15
N LEU A 271 4.16 -8.20 -7.93
CA LEU A 271 4.69 -7.01 -7.27
C LEU A 271 5.84 -6.47 -8.12
N LYS A 272 5.58 -5.46 -8.95
CA LYS A 272 6.64 -4.55 -9.35
C LYS A 272 6.93 -3.70 -8.11
N PRO A 273 8.13 -3.75 -7.51
CA PRO A 273 8.53 -2.75 -6.54
C PRO A 273 8.71 -1.45 -7.30
N HIS A 274 7.62 -0.69 -7.47
CA HIS A 274 7.76 0.72 -7.79
C HIS A 274 8.17 1.43 -6.50
N SER A 275 9.48 1.62 -6.39
CA SER A 275 10.07 2.55 -5.47
C SER A 275 9.43 3.92 -5.69
N ASP A 276 8.71 4.42 -4.70
CA ASP A 276 9.05 5.63 -3.95
C ASP A 276 7.79 6.30 -3.42
N THR A 277 7.52 6.12 -2.12
CA THR A 277 6.93 7.19 -1.31
C THR A 277 7.34 6.96 0.15
N TYR A 278 7.93 8.01 0.75
CA TYR A 278 8.23 8.18 2.18
C TYR A 278 9.16 7.18 2.86
N SER A 279 10.38 6.95 2.34
CA SER A 279 11.52 6.73 3.25
C SER A 279 12.35 8.00 3.31
N GLU A 280 12.46 8.56 4.51
CA GLU A 280 13.32 9.72 4.83
C GLU A 280 14.81 9.47 4.47
N SER A 281 15.19 8.23 4.13
CA SER A 281 16.55 7.81 3.79
C SER A 281 16.93 7.90 2.30
N ARG A 282 16.05 8.35 1.39
CA ARG A 282 16.41 8.62 -0.02
C ARG A 282 16.23 10.09 -0.44
N ALA A 283 16.28 11.01 0.51
CA ALA A 283 16.22 12.47 0.28
C ALA A 283 17.32 13.04 -0.63
N VAL A 284 18.28 12.24 -1.11
CA VAL A 284 19.45 12.76 -1.82
C VAL A 284 19.16 13.15 -3.29
N ASN A 285 18.12 12.59 -3.95
CA ASN A 285 17.82 12.90 -5.37
C ASN A 285 16.39 13.41 -5.67
N PHE A 286 15.58 13.73 -4.64
CA PHE A 286 14.21 14.26 -4.84
C PHE A 286 14.13 15.80 -4.87
N ASP A 287 15.23 16.46 -4.53
CA ASP A 287 15.32 17.92 -4.52
C ASP A 287 15.93 18.50 -5.81
N ASP A 288 16.37 17.66 -6.74
CA ASP A 288 16.82 18.12 -8.06
C ASP A 288 15.65 18.79 -8.79
N TYR A 289 15.87 20.05 -9.18
CA TYR A 289 14.93 20.84 -9.96
C TYR A 289 15.64 21.40 -11.20
N PRO A 290 15.14 21.10 -12.41
CA PRO A 290 13.97 20.27 -12.74
C PRO A 290 14.19 18.76 -12.49
N PRO A 291 13.14 18.00 -12.12
CA PRO A 291 13.24 16.54 -12.04
C PRO A 291 13.50 15.85 -13.37
N SER A 292 14.36 14.83 -13.37
CA SER A 292 14.68 14.03 -14.56
C SER A 292 13.48 13.25 -15.11
N ASP A 293 12.53 12.85 -14.27
CA ASP A 293 11.32 12.13 -14.70
C ASP A 293 10.21 13.05 -15.24
N GLY A 294 10.45 14.37 -15.24
CA GLY A 294 9.56 15.36 -15.83
C GLY A 294 8.34 15.71 -14.99
N TYR A 295 8.05 15.04 -13.88
CA TYR A 295 6.95 15.46 -13.02
C TYR A 295 7.30 16.73 -12.23
N GLU A 296 6.30 17.41 -11.70
CA GLU A 296 6.53 18.58 -10.86
C GLU A 296 6.85 18.17 -9.41
N ASN A 297 7.80 18.88 -8.81
CA ASN A 297 8.18 18.63 -7.42
C ASN A 297 7.14 19.17 -6.44
N VAL A 298 7.04 18.52 -5.27
CA VAL A 298 6.12 18.92 -4.21
C VAL A 298 6.35 20.37 -3.76
N ARG A 299 7.62 20.82 -3.72
CA ARG A 299 7.98 22.21 -3.41
C ARG A 299 7.29 23.20 -4.37
N GLN A 300 7.26 22.88 -5.66
CA GLN A 300 6.75 23.78 -6.69
C GLN A 300 5.23 23.75 -6.72
N LEU A 301 4.63 22.58 -6.53
CA LEU A 301 3.19 22.45 -6.33
C LEU A 301 2.72 23.14 -5.04
N THR A 302 3.57 23.25 -4.01
CA THR A 302 3.26 24.00 -2.78
C THR A 302 3.12 25.50 -3.07
N VAL A 303 3.92 26.05 -3.99
CA VAL A 303 3.77 27.45 -4.45
C VAL A 303 2.41 27.65 -5.12
N ILE A 304 1.99 26.71 -5.98
CA ILE A 304 0.69 26.75 -6.65
C ILE A 304 -0.45 26.66 -5.62
N ALA A 305 -0.38 25.70 -4.69
CA ALA A 305 -1.36 25.51 -3.64
C ALA A 305 -1.48 26.76 -2.75
N ARG A 306 -0.36 27.37 -2.38
CA ARG A 306 -0.33 28.62 -1.60
C ARG A 306 -0.99 29.78 -2.34
N ALA A 307 -0.73 29.93 -3.63
CA ALA A 307 -1.38 30.97 -4.44
C ALA A 307 -2.91 30.76 -4.53
N ILE A 308 -3.36 29.50 -4.58
CA ILE A 308 -4.79 29.15 -4.53
C ILE A 308 -5.40 29.50 -3.18
N LEU A 309 -4.73 29.18 -2.06
CA LEU A 309 -5.21 29.54 -0.72
C LEU A 309 -5.37 31.05 -0.54
N ILE A 310 -4.45 31.84 -1.11
CA ILE A 310 -4.53 33.31 -1.05
C ILE A 310 -5.63 33.86 -1.99
N TYR A 311 -5.77 33.28 -3.18
CA TYR A 311 -6.75 33.71 -4.19
C TYR A 311 -7.39 32.51 -4.91
N PRO A 312 -8.44 31.90 -4.32
CA PRO A 312 -9.01 30.64 -4.81
C PRO A 312 -9.58 30.71 -6.24
N LYS A 313 -9.95 31.92 -6.68
CA LYS A 313 -10.44 32.19 -8.04
C LYS A 313 -9.41 31.85 -9.14
N PHE A 314 -8.13 31.63 -8.83
CA PHE A 314 -7.16 31.14 -9.82
C PHE A 314 -7.53 29.77 -10.40
N VAL A 315 -8.15 28.90 -9.61
CA VAL A 315 -8.64 27.59 -10.08
C VAL A 315 -9.54 27.75 -11.30
N ASN A 316 -10.46 28.71 -11.27
CA ASN A 316 -11.36 28.99 -12.39
C ASN A 316 -10.63 29.55 -13.61
N ILE A 317 -9.50 30.22 -13.42
CA ILE A 317 -8.68 30.73 -14.53
C ILE A 317 -7.95 29.58 -15.21
N TRP A 318 -7.37 28.65 -14.45
CA TRP A 318 -6.76 27.44 -14.99
C TRP A 318 -7.77 26.51 -15.68
N LYS A 319 -8.93 26.28 -15.07
CA LYS A 319 -10.02 25.48 -15.67
C LYS A 319 -10.48 26.08 -17.00
N LYS A 320 -10.69 27.41 -17.07
CA LYS A 320 -11.02 28.11 -18.32
C LYS A 320 -9.92 28.01 -19.38
N ASN A 321 -8.67 27.84 -18.94
CA ASN A 321 -7.52 27.64 -19.82
C ASN A 321 -7.30 26.16 -20.20
N GLY A 322 -8.21 25.25 -19.85
CA GLY A 322 -8.15 23.83 -20.19
C GLY A 322 -7.35 22.97 -19.21
N TYR A 323 -6.90 23.51 -18.07
CA TYR A 323 -6.27 22.74 -17.00
C TYR A 323 -7.33 22.29 -15.99
N HIS A 324 -8.05 21.22 -16.35
CA HIS A 324 -9.14 20.70 -15.52
C HIS A 324 -8.63 19.87 -14.32
N GLY A 325 -7.43 19.29 -14.41
CA GLY A 325 -6.82 18.48 -13.36
C GLY A 325 -6.22 19.26 -12.18
N ILE A 326 -6.14 20.60 -12.24
CA ILE A 326 -5.45 21.41 -11.21
C ILE A 326 -5.92 21.10 -9.80
N VAL A 327 -7.23 20.94 -9.63
CA VAL A 327 -7.84 20.67 -8.32
C VAL A 327 -7.36 19.33 -7.78
N ASN A 328 -7.32 18.29 -8.61
CA ASN A 328 -6.84 16.96 -8.22
C ASN A 328 -5.33 16.98 -7.93
N ASP A 329 -4.56 17.69 -8.76
CA ASP A 329 -3.10 17.74 -8.70
C ASP A 329 -2.58 18.40 -7.41
N VAL A 330 -3.30 19.42 -6.91
CA VAL A 330 -2.93 20.12 -5.67
C VAL A 330 -3.90 19.89 -4.51
N ASN A 331 -4.84 18.93 -4.62
CA ASN A 331 -5.90 18.71 -3.64
C ASN A 331 -5.37 18.62 -2.22
N ASP A 332 -4.45 17.69 -2.01
CA ASP A 332 -3.91 17.42 -0.67
C ASP A 332 -3.11 18.60 -0.13
N LEU A 333 -2.42 19.35 -1.00
CA LEU A 333 -1.62 20.51 -0.59
C LEU A 333 -2.51 21.68 -0.20
N VAL A 334 -3.57 21.95 -0.97
CA VAL A 334 -4.53 23.04 -0.69
C VAL A 334 -5.30 22.72 0.58
N MET A 335 -5.88 21.52 0.69
CA MET A 335 -6.68 21.17 1.87
C MET A 335 -5.85 21.13 3.16
N ARG A 336 -4.64 20.54 3.14
CA ARG A 336 -3.75 20.58 4.31
C ARG A 336 -3.29 22.01 4.62
N GLY A 337 -2.98 22.80 3.58
CA GLY A 337 -2.56 24.18 3.73
C GLY A 337 -3.65 25.07 4.34
N SER A 338 -4.92 24.86 3.98
CA SER A 338 -6.06 25.54 4.60
C SER A 338 -6.16 25.21 6.09
N LEU A 339 -6.05 23.92 6.47
CA LEU A 339 -6.03 23.54 7.87
C LEU A 339 -4.83 24.12 8.64
N LEU A 340 -3.66 24.25 8.01
CA LEU A 340 -2.48 24.90 8.61
C LEU A 340 -2.65 26.40 8.79
N ILE A 341 -3.43 27.06 7.93
CA ILE A 341 -3.78 28.48 8.10
C ILE A 341 -4.72 28.65 9.29
N LEU A 342 -5.71 27.76 9.43
CA LEU A 342 -6.63 27.76 10.57
C LEU A 342 -5.90 27.42 11.88
N TYR A 343 -5.03 26.41 11.84
CA TYR A 343 -4.30 25.88 12.99
C TYR A 343 -2.79 25.93 12.76
N PRO A 344 -2.14 27.10 12.86
CA PRO A 344 -0.70 27.22 12.66
C PRO A 344 0.08 26.39 13.70
N PRO A 345 1.18 25.72 13.34
CA PRO A 345 2.01 24.96 14.29
C PRO A 345 2.52 25.82 15.45
N SER A 346 2.88 27.06 15.14
CA SER A 346 3.28 28.09 16.10
C SER A 346 2.32 29.28 15.97
N PRO A 347 1.21 29.30 16.72
CA PRO A 347 0.27 30.42 16.69
C PRO A 347 0.94 31.70 17.22
N SER A 348 0.63 32.84 16.61
CA SER A 348 1.02 34.16 17.10
C SER A 348 0.17 34.56 18.31
N GLU A 349 0.61 35.56 19.09
CA GLU A 349 -0.12 36.02 20.28
C GLU A 349 -1.54 36.55 19.97
N ASP A 350 -1.73 37.07 18.76
CA ASP A 350 -3.01 37.55 18.23
C ASP A 350 -3.87 36.46 17.57
N TRP A 351 -3.39 35.22 17.50
CA TRP A 351 -4.15 34.12 16.90
C TRP A 351 -5.30 33.68 17.80
N VAL A 352 -6.52 33.77 17.26
CA VAL A 352 -7.73 33.25 17.92
C VAL A 352 -8.04 31.86 17.35
N LYS A 353 -8.23 30.89 18.25
CA LYS A 353 -8.57 29.51 17.89
C LYS A 353 -9.87 29.47 17.06
N PRO A 354 -9.85 28.90 15.84
CA PRO A 354 -11.05 28.78 15.04
C PRO A 354 -12.11 27.87 15.68
N GLY A 355 -13.37 28.27 15.55
CA GLY A 355 -14.52 27.45 15.96
C GLY A 355 -14.96 26.48 14.86
N LEU A 356 -15.86 25.54 15.20
CA LEU A 356 -16.40 24.54 14.26
C LEU A 356 -16.95 25.17 12.97
N ALA A 357 -17.78 26.20 13.10
CA ALA A 357 -18.40 26.87 11.94
C ALA A 357 -17.35 27.44 10.97
N GLN A 358 -16.31 28.09 11.49
CA GLN A 358 -15.24 28.66 10.66
C GLN A 358 -14.46 27.60 9.89
N VAL A 359 -14.18 26.45 10.52
CA VAL A 359 -13.50 25.32 9.85
C VAL A 359 -14.40 24.74 8.76
N VAL A 360 -15.68 24.55 9.06
CA VAL A 360 -16.66 24.00 8.11
C VAL A 360 -16.84 24.92 6.90
N ASP A 361 -16.99 26.22 7.12
CA ASP A 361 -17.18 27.21 6.06
C ASP A 361 -15.96 27.26 5.13
N GLU A 362 -14.75 27.31 5.69
CA GLU A 362 -13.50 27.33 4.91
C GLU A 362 -13.34 26.05 4.06
N LEU A 363 -13.63 24.87 4.62
CA LEU A 363 -13.55 23.62 3.87
C LEU A 363 -14.64 23.51 2.79
N LYS A 364 -15.87 23.97 3.08
CA LYS A 364 -16.96 24.00 2.09
C LYS A 364 -16.66 24.96 0.94
N ASP A 365 -16.06 26.11 1.21
CA ASP A 365 -15.62 27.06 0.18
C ASP A 365 -14.62 26.44 -0.80
N LEU A 366 -13.69 25.63 -0.31
CA LEU A 366 -12.77 24.86 -1.16
C LEU A 366 -13.51 23.77 -1.94
N MET A 367 -14.45 23.07 -1.32
CA MET A 367 -15.25 22.05 -2.01
C MET A 367 -16.10 22.63 -3.15
N LEU A 368 -16.60 23.86 -3.03
CA LEU A 368 -17.31 24.55 -4.13
C LEU A 368 -16.41 24.78 -5.36
N LEU A 369 -15.09 24.81 -5.18
CA LEU A 369 -14.12 24.88 -6.28
C LEU A 369 -13.77 23.51 -6.87
N GLY A 370 -14.24 22.43 -6.22
CA GLY A 370 -14.08 21.03 -6.59
C GLY A 370 -13.04 20.28 -5.76
N PHE A 371 -12.43 20.89 -4.74
CA PHE A 371 -11.51 20.17 -3.85
C PHE A 371 -12.28 19.13 -3.03
N GLU A 372 -11.60 18.06 -2.63
CA GLU A 372 -12.23 16.93 -1.95
C GLU A 372 -11.50 16.58 -0.65
N LEU A 373 -12.27 16.48 0.43
CA LEU A 373 -11.80 15.91 1.69
C LEU A 373 -11.82 14.38 1.58
N THR A 374 -10.73 13.81 1.05
CA THR A 374 -10.59 12.36 0.89
C THR A 374 -10.28 11.67 2.22
N ASP A 375 -10.59 10.38 2.34
CA ASP A 375 -10.24 9.56 3.50
C ASP A 375 -8.74 9.67 3.83
N ALA A 376 -7.90 9.57 2.80
CA ALA A 376 -6.45 9.73 2.89
C ALA A 376 -6.07 11.06 3.57
N LEU A 377 -6.66 12.14 3.11
CA LEU A 377 -6.41 13.50 3.58
C LEU A 377 -6.87 13.70 5.02
N ILE A 378 -8.00 13.11 5.43
CA ILE A 378 -8.46 13.10 6.83
C ILE A 378 -7.39 12.48 7.73
N GLY A 379 -6.88 11.29 7.36
CA GLY A 379 -5.79 10.66 8.11
C GLY A 379 -4.52 11.50 8.12
N ASP A 380 -4.18 12.17 7.01
CA ASP A 380 -3.00 13.03 6.92
C ASP A 380 -3.12 14.30 7.78
N ALA A 381 -4.33 14.87 7.87
CA ALA A 381 -4.60 16.02 8.72
C ALA A 381 -4.40 15.68 10.20
N LEU A 382 -4.86 14.50 10.65
CA LEU A 382 -4.64 14.08 12.03
C LEU A 382 -3.16 13.86 12.36
N ILE A 383 -2.39 13.27 11.43
CA ILE A 383 -0.94 13.12 11.58
C ILE A 383 -0.26 14.50 11.65
N LEU A 384 -0.69 15.45 10.82
CA LEU A 384 -0.15 16.80 10.78
C LEU A 384 -0.32 17.54 12.12
N PHE A 385 -1.45 17.31 12.80
CA PHE A 385 -1.78 17.95 14.07
C PHE A 385 -1.58 17.05 15.30
N GLU A 386 -0.81 15.96 15.18
CA GLU A 386 -0.64 14.94 16.22
C GLU A 386 -0.36 15.52 17.62
N HIS A 387 0.49 16.56 17.70
CA HIS A 387 0.87 17.22 18.94
C HIS A 387 -0.22 18.12 19.57
N ARG A 388 -1.24 18.50 18.79
CA ARG A 388 -2.34 19.41 19.20
C ARG A 388 -3.71 18.75 19.19
N LEU A 389 -3.80 17.43 18.99
CA LEU A 389 -5.09 16.73 18.91
C LEU A 389 -5.93 16.88 20.18
N LYS A 390 -5.30 17.02 21.36
CA LYS A 390 -6.02 17.29 22.61
C LYS A 390 -6.78 18.63 22.56
N ASP A 391 -6.25 19.60 21.83
CA ASP A 391 -6.82 20.95 21.76
C ASP A 391 -7.82 21.08 20.61
N ILE A 392 -7.50 20.52 19.43
CA ILE A 392 -8.26 20.78 18.19
C ILE A 392 -8.89 19.52 17.58
N GLY A 393 -8.58 18.33 18.09
CA GLY A 393 -8.97 17.06 17.48
C GLY A 393 -10.49 16.85 17.41
N GLU A 394 -11.22 17.22 18.46
CA GLU A 394 -12.69 17.17 18.48
C GLU A 394 -13.30 18.03 17.38
N ILE A 395 -12.88 19.30 17.31
CA ILE A 395 -13.35 20.25 16.30
C ILE A 395 -13.05 19.75 14.89
N LEU A 396 -11.88 19.14 14.67
CA LEU A 396 -11.53 18.57 13.37
C LEU A 396 -12.43 17.39 12.99
N ILE A 397 -12.69 16.47 13.91
CA ILE A 397 -13.57 15.32 13.65
C ILE A 397 -14.99 15.81 13.36
N ASP A 398 -15.53 16.72 14.16
CA ASP A 398 -16.86 17.30 13.97
C ASP A 398 -16.95 18.04 12.63
N ALA A 399 -15.93 18.84 12.30
CA ALA A 399 -15.88 19.55 11.03
C ALA A 399 -15.86 18.57 9.85
N PHE A 400 -15.07 17.51 9.93
CA PHE A 400 -15.01 16.49 8.88
C PHE A 400 -16.33 15.74 8.73
N ALA A 401 -17.03 15.46 9.83
CA ALA A 401 -18.36 14.85 9.82
C ALA A 401 -19.38 15.74 9.09
N VAL A 402 -19.43 17.02 9.43
CA VAL A 402 -20.33 18.01 8.80
C VAL A 402 -19.99 18.22 7.32
N VAL A 403 -18.71 18.27 6.97
CA VAL A 403 -18.25 18.53 5.60
C VAL A 403 -18.49 17.32 4.69
N ARG A 404 -18.34 16.09 5.22
CA ARG A 404 -18.58 14.85 4.48
C ARG A 404 -20.03 14.39 4.48
N ASP A 405 -20.88 15.03 5.29
CA ASP A 405 -22.25 14.57 5.55
C ASP A 405 -22.28 13.13 6.06
N LEU A 406 -21.38 12.81 7.00
CA LEU A 406 -21.24 11.49 7.61
C LEU A 406 -21.37 11.61 9.14
N PRO A 407 -21.89 10.59 9.84
CA PRO A 407 -21.90 10.59 11.30
C PRO A 407 -20.47 10.56 11.85
N GLU A 408 -20.26 11.16 13.03
CA GLU A 408 -18.95 11.23 13.71
C GLU A 408 -18.28 9.85 13.80
N ARG A 409 -19.05 8.81 14.12
CA ARG A 409 -18.59 7.42 14.20
C ARG A 409 -17.92 6.96 12.90
N GLU A 410 -18.48 7.30 11.74
CA GLU A 410 -17.90 6.89 10.46
C GLU A 410 -16.60 7.62 10.17
N ILE A 411 -16.50 8.91 10.51
CA ILE A 411 -15.25 9.66 10.41
C ILE A 411 -14.17 9.04 11.31
N VAL A 412 -14.51 8.70 12.55
CA VAL A 412 -13.58 8.03 13.48
C VAL A 412 -13.09 6.69 12.92
N LEU A 413 -13.96 5.92 12.25
CA LEU A 413 -13.58 4.67 11.58
C LEU A 413 -12.71 4.89 10.33
N ILE A 414 -12.96 5.95 9.56
CA ILE A 414 -12.09 6.38 8.45
C ILE A 414 -10.70 6.75 8.98
N CYS A 415 -10.65 7.55 10.04
CA CYS A 415 -9.42 7.90 10.74
C CYS A 415 -8.67 6.64 11.18
N LEU A 416 -9.33 5.71 11.88
CA LEU A 416 -8.72 4.45 12.31
C LEU A 416 -8.16 3.66 11.11
N THR A 417 -8.94 3.55 10.04
CA THR A 417 -8.56 2.81 8.83
C THR A 417 -7.31 3.39 8.20
N GLU A 418 -7.26 4.72 8.02
CA GLU A 418 -6.11 5.38 7.41
C GLU A 418 -4.88 5.38 8.33
N LEU A 419 -5.04 5.51 9.65
CA LEU A 419 -3.92 5.38 10.60
C LEU A 419 -3.32 3.97 10.59
N LEU A 420 -4.18 2.94 10.49
CA LEU A 420 -3.78 1.54 10.36
C LEU A 420 -3.58 1.11 8.91
N ASN A 421 -3.25 2.04 8.02
CA ASN A 421 -2.82 1.71 6.67
C ASN A 421 -1.32 1.28 6.68
N PRO A 422 -0.97 0.08 6.19
CA PRO A 422 0.42 -0.40 6.15
C PRO A 422 1.41 0.54 5.44
N ASP A 423 0.93 1.34 4.49
CA ASP A 423 1.76 2.28 3.73
C ASP A 423 2.17 3.51 4.55
N ARG A 424 1.55 3.73 5.72
CA ARG A 424 1.85 4.86 6.59
C ARG A 424 2.82 4.46 7.70
N ASN A 425 3.78 5.34 7.97
CA ASN A 425 4.69 5.19 9.08
C ASN A 425 4.27 6.11 10.25
N LEU A 426 3.54 5.55 11.21
CA LEU A 426 3.19 6.26 12.43
C LEU A 426 4.42 6.42 13.33
N LYS A 427 4.65 7.65 13.81
CA LYS A 427 5.79 7.99 14.67
C LYS A 427 5.46 7.95 16.15
N ARG A 428 4.22 8.28 16.56
CA ARG A 428 3.78 8.25 17.96
C ARG A 428 2.46 7.51 18.11
N HIS A 429 2.20 7.02 19.33
CA HIS A 429 0.98 6.31 19.68
C HIS A 429 -0.17 7.23 20.10
N ASP A 430 0.11 8.49 20.41
CA ASP A 430 -0.86 9.42 21.01
C ASP A 430 -2.08 9.62 20.09
N LEU A 431 -1.82 9.62 18.78
CA LEU A 431 -2.82 9.68 17.73
C LEU A 431 -3.72 8.44 17.67
N LEU A 432 -3.14 7.24 17.84
CA LEU A 432 -3.92 6.01 17.92
C LEU A 432 -4.77 5.98 19.20
N ASP A 433 -4.21 6.41 20.34
CA ASP A 433 -4.96 6.51 21.59
C ASP A 433 -6.15 7.48 21.46
N PHE A 434 -5.93 8.65 20.87
CA PHE A 434 -6.98 9.64 20.63
C PHE A 434 -8.18 9.05 19.87
N ILE A 435 -7.92 8.32 18.77
CA ILE A 435 -8.99 7.72 17.96
C ILE A 435 -9.58 6.46 18.62
N VAL A 436 -8.75 5.59 19.17
CA VAL A 436 -9.21 4.32 19.78
C VAL A 436 -10.09 4.57 20.99
N ASN A 437 -9.81 5.59 21.80
CA ASN A 437 -10.60 5.91 22.98
C ASN A 437 -12.02 6.43 22.63
N LYS A 438 -12.24 6.86 21.39
CA LYS A 438 -13.57 7.28 20.88
C LYS A 438 -14.44 6.13 20.38
N ILE A 439 -13.89 4.91 20.29
CA ILE A 439 -14.60 3.76 19.74
C ILE A 439 -15.09 2.89 20.90
N GLU A 440 -16.38 2.53 20.89
CA GLU A 440 -16.98 1.67 21.93
C GLU A 440 -16.37 0.26 21.97
N LYS A 441 -16.15 -0.35 20.79
CA LYS A 441 -15.60 -1.71 20.63
C LYS A 441 -14.33 -1.70 19.78
N PRO A 442 -13.22 -1.12 20.29
CA PRO A 442 -12.04 -0.86 19.49
C PRO A 442 -11.36 -2.12 18.95
N GLU A 443 -11.36 -3.22 19.72
CA GLU A 443 -10.78 -4.49 19.25
C GLU A 443 -11.48 -5.06 18.01
N GLU A 444 -12.80 -4.89 17.88
CA GLU A 444 -13.58 -5.46 16.77
C GLU A 444 -13.36 -4.65 15.49
N GLU A 445 -13.33 -3.32 15.61
CA GLU A 445 -13.07 -2.42 14.48
C GLU A 445 -11.64 -2.53 13.97
N ILE A 446 -10.64 -2.59 14.87
CA ILE A 446 -9.24 -2.81 14.47
C ILE A 446 -9.08 -4.14 13.71
N LEU A 447 -9.75 -5.20 14.18
CA LEU A 447 -9.74 -6.48 13.47
C LEU A 447 -10.40 -6.40 12.09
N SER A 448 -11.46 -5.60 11.95
CA SER A 448 -12.10 -5.35 10.66
C SER A 448 -11.11 -4.68 9.69
N VAL A 449 -10.39 -3.65 10.16
CA VAL A 449 -9.36 -2.96 9.38
C VAL A 449 -8.22 -3.91 8.99
N PHE A 450 -7.73 -4.72 9.92
CA PHE A 450 -6.67 -5.70 9.62
C PHE A 450 -7.11 -6.76 8.59
N LYS A 451 -8.39 -7.13 8.59
CA LYS A 451 -8.95 -8.02 7.56
C LYS A 451 -9.06 -7.30 6.20
N LYS A 452 -9.46 -6.03 6.17
CA LYS A 452 -9.57 -5.21 4.95
C LYS A 452 -8.27 -5.16 4.15
N TYR A 453 -7.13 -5.12 4.82
CA TYR A 453 -5.80 -5.09 4.18
C TYR A 453 -5.19 -6.49 3.91
N GLU A 454 -5.99 -7.56 4.06
CA GLU A 454 -5.62 -8.96 3.75
C GLU A 454 -4.23 -9.36 4.27
N ILE A 455 -4.00 -9.10 5.56
CA ILE A 455 -2.65 -9.09 6.15
C ILE A 455 -2.15 -10.48 6.47
N VAL A 456 -3.07 -11.36 6.91
CA VAL A 456 -2.72 -12.72 7.29
C VAL A 456 -2.84 -13.60 6.07
N HIS A 457 -1.73 -13.77 5.35
CA HIS A 457 -1.62 -14.86 4.39
C HIS A 457 -1.91 -16.19 5.09
N SER A 458 -2.62 -17.08 4.41
CA SER A 458 -2.94 -18.37 5.01
C SER A 458 -1.63 -19.14 5.29
N VAL A 459 -1.61 -19.90 6.39
CA VAL A 459 -0.49 -20.79 6.72
C VAL A 459 -0.16 -21.69 5.53
N LYS A 460 -1.18 -22.09 4.76
CA LYS A 460 -1.06 -22.87 3.54
C LYS A 460 -0.23 -22.16 2.46
N ILE A 461 -0.48 -20.88 2.19
CA ILE A 461 0.31 -20.08 1.22
C ILE A 461 1.78 -20.01 1.65
N TYR A 462 2.04 -19.81 2.95
CA TYR A 462 3.40 -19.84 3.49
C TYR A 462 4.06 -21.21 3.29
N CYS A 463 3.38 -22.30 3.67
CA CYS A 463 3.89 -23.65 3.50
C CYS A 463 4.17 -23.99 2.03
N GLU A 464 3.30 -23.57 1.10
CA GLU A 464 3.48 -23.78 -0.33
C GLU A 464 4.69 -22.99 -0.88
N ALA A 465 4.83 -21.72 -0.50
CA ALA A 465 5.99 -20.91 -0.86
C ALA A 465 7.29 -21.51 -0.31
N LEU A 466 7.26 -22.00 0.93
CA LEU A 466 8.36 -22.68 1.60
C LEU A 466 8.75 -23.98 0.91
N THR A 467 7.78 -24.83 0.56
CA THR A 467 8.04 -26.10 -0.12
C THR A 467 8.65 -25.88 -1.49
N LYS A 468 8.14 -24.93 -2.27
CA LYS A 468 8.72 -24.57 -3.58
C LYS A 468 10.17 -24.09 -3.45
N PHE A 469 10.49 -23.37 -2.38
CA PHE A 469 11.83 -22.89 -2.10
C PHE A 469 12.79 -24.02 -1.70
N SER A 470 12.37 -24.91 -0.79
CA SER A 470 13.19 -26.04 -0.31
C SER A 470 13.48 -27.10 -1.38
N THR A 471 12.63 -27.26 -2.41
CA THR A 471 12.84 -28.23 -3.49
C THR A 471 13.82 -27.77 -4.58
N GLY A 472 14.56 -26.67 -4.37
CA GLY A 472 15.64 -26.23 -5.28
C GLY A 472 15.16 -25.65 -6.61
N ASN A 473 13.86 -25.41 -6.79
CA ASN A 473 13.29 -24.83 -8.01
C ASN A 473 13.51 -23.30 -7.99
N THR A 474 14.77 -22.93 -8.14
CA THR A 474 15.34 -21.58 -7.91
C THR A 474 15.30 -20.72 -9.17
N ASP A 475 14.15 -20.65 -9.83
CA ASP A 475 13.93 -19.52 -10.74
C ASP A 475 13.87 -18.23 -9.93
N ILE A 476 14.40 -17.13 -10.48
CA ILE A 476 14.29 -15.75 -9.95
C ILE A 476 12.82 -15.39 -9.60
N LYS A 477 11.86 -16.07 -10.25
CA LYS A 477 10.43 -16.00 -9.97
C LYS A 477 10.06 -16.44 -8.54
N GLY A 478 10.74 -17.44 -7.96
CA GLY A 478 10.50 -17.96 -6.61
C GLY A 478 10.85 -16.98 -5.49
N LEU A 479 11.91 -16.18 -5.66
CA LEU A 479 12.26 -15.10 -4.70
C LEU A 479 11.21 -13.98 -4.67
N SER A 480 10.58 -13.66 -5.81
CA SER A 480 9.52 -12.64 -5.87
C SER A 480 8.29 -13.02 -5.03
N VAL A 481 7.99 -14.32 -4.96
CA VAL A 481 6.91 -14.87 -4.13
C VAL A 481 7.25 -14.75 -2.63
N PHE A 482 8.53 -14.70 -2.27
CA PHE A 482 8.99 -14.65 -0.89
C PHE A 482 9.09 -13.24 -0.30
N GLN A 483 9.27 -12.20 -1.14
CA GLN A 483 9.41 -10.81 -0.69
C GLN A 483 8.29 -10.31 0.25
N PRO A 484 6.99 -10.62 0.04
CA PRO A 484 5.90 -10.20 0.93
C PRO A 484 6.01 -10.74 2.37
N PHE A 485 6.85 -11.76 2.59
CA PHE A 485 6.94 -12.50 3.84
C PHE A 485 8.17 -12.15 4.69
N THR A 486 9.01 -11.22 4.21
CA THR A 486 10.30 -10.89 4.83
C THR A 486 10.26 -9.68 5.76
N TYR A 487 9.11 -9.02 5.88
CA TYR A 487 8.92 -7.87 6.75
C TYR A 487 7.50 -7.85 7.32
N LEU A 488 7.36 -7.22 8.48
CA LEU A 488 6.05 -6.91 9.05
C LEU A 488 5.36 -5.82 8.22
N LYS A 489 4.08 -6.00 7.88
CA LYS A 489 3.32 -5.02 7.08
C LYS A 489 3.19 -3.67 7.81
N TYR A 490 2.99 -3.69 9.13
CA TYR A 490 2.81 -2.46 9.89
C TYR A 490 4.11 -1.88 10.45
N SER A 491 4.07 -0.59 10.78
CA SER A 491 5.09 0.01 11.63
C SER A 491 5.20 -0.76 12.96
N PRO A 492 6.43 -0.99 13.50
CA PRO A 492 6.64 -1.61 14.81
C PRO A 492 5.78 -1.01 15.93
N LEU A 493 5.45 0.28 15.82
CA LEU A 493 4.60 1.01 16.75
C LEU A 493 3.20 0.38 16.89
N VAL A 494 2.59 -0.07 15.78
CA VAL A 494 1.22 -0.66 15.79
C VAL A 494 1.20 -1.99 16.56
N TYR A 495 2.22 -2.82 16.35
CA TYR A 495 2.36 -4.10 17.05
C TYR A 495 2.53 -3.87 18.56
N ARG A 496 3.44 -2.97 18.94
CA ARG A 496 3.66 -2.58 20.35
C ARG A 496 2.39 -2.03 20.99
N TYR A 497 1.77 -1.06 20.33
CA TYR A 497 0.53 -0.43 20.80
C TYR A 497 -0.56 -1.47 21.07
N THR A 498 -0.75 -2.43 20.18
CA THR A 498 -1.76 -3.48 20.33
C THR A 498 -1.55 -4.30 21.60
N VAL A 499 -0.31 -4.70 21.88
CA VAL A 499 0.01 -5.52 23.05
C VAL A 499 -0.10 -4.71 24.34
N VAL A 500 0.36 -3.45 24.34
CA VAL A 500 0.31 -2.57 25.50
C VAL A 500 -1.13 -2.17 25.85
N LYS A 501 -1.91 -1.72 24.86
CA LYS A 501 -3.26 -1.19 25.05
C LYS A 501 -4.31 -2.27 25.36
N PHE A 502 -4.31 -3.38 24.60
CA PHE A 502 -5.35 -4.41 24.71
C PHE A 502 -4.88 -5.65 25.48
N GLY A 503 -3.57 -5.77 25.73
CA GLY A 503 -3.00 -6.92 26.41
C GLY A 503 -2.84 -8.15 25.52
N ALA A 504 -2.06 -9.11 26.01
CA ALA A 504 -1.65 -10.29 25.27
C ALA A 504 -2.78 -11.29 24.94
N GLN A 505 -3.90 -11.21 25.66
CA GLN A 505 -5.06 -12.09 25.44
C GLN A 505 -6.11 -11.47 24.51
N SER A 506 -5.92 -10.24 24.05
CA SER A 506 -6.83 -9.57 23.11
C SER A 506 -6.98 -10.34 21.80
N LYS A 507 -8.13 -10.16 21.13
CA LYS A 507 -8.37 -10.76 19.82
C LYS A 507 -7.41 -10.18 18.78
N VAL A 508 -7.06 -8.90 18.90
CA VAL A 508 -6.15 -8.15 18.00
C VAL A 508 -4.71 -8.65 18.13
N ALA A 509 -4.16 -8.76 19.35
CA ALA A 509 -2.79 -9.26 19.54
C ALA A 509 -2.65 -10.70 19.02
N LYS A 510 -3.64 -11.56 19.30
CA LYS A 510 -3.70 -12.94 18.75
C LYS A 510 -3.83 -12.98 17.22
N HIS A 511 -4.36 -11.94 16.60
CA HIS A 511 -4.45 -11.83 15.15
C HIS A 511 -3.09 -11.47 14.55
N LEU A 512 -2.40 -10.48 15.11
CA LEU A 512 -1.08 -10.05 14.65
C LEU A 512 0.02 -11.07 14.97
N MET A 513 -0.10 -11.84 16.05
CA MET A 513 0.87 -12.90 16.39
C MET A 513 1.09 -13.89 15.24
N LYS A 514 0.06 -14.09 14.41
CA LYS A 514 0.13 -14.97 13.25
C LYS A 514 1.19 -14.48 12.25
N GLU A 515 1.11 -13.22 11.88
CA GLU A 515 2.04 -12.57 10.95
C GLU A 515 3.44 -12.49 11.57
N VAL A 516 3.53 -12.03 12.82
CA VAL A 516 4.80 -11.91 13.56
C VAL A 516 5.57 -13.23 13.60
N THR A 517 4.86 -14.35 13.83
CA THR A 517 5.46 -15.69 13.83
C THR A 517 5.91 -16.11 12.42
N SER A 518 5.05 -15.91 11.43
CA SER A 518 5.35 -16.27 10.03
C SER A 518 6.55 -15.52 9.47
N VAL A 519 6.62 -14.19 9.69
CA VAL A 519 7.76 -13.35 9.26
C VAL A 519 9.05 -13.78 9.96
N ARG A 520 8.99 -14.11 11.27
CA ARG A 520 10.18 -14.57 12.00
C ARG A 520 10.75 -15.86 11.41
N ILE A 521 9.90 -16.83 11.10
CA ILE A 521 10.30 -18.11 10.49
C ILE A 521 10.85 -17.87 9.08
N ALA A 522 10.22 -17.01 8.29
CA ALA A 522 10.69 -16.66 6.95
C ALA A 522 12.09 -16.00 6.96
N ILE A 523 12.34 -15.07 7.90
CA ILE A 523 13.66 -14.45 8.06
C ILE A 523 14.74 -15.50 8.35
N THR A 524 14.47 -16.46 9.24
CA THR A 524 15.43 -17.53 9.56
C THR A 524 15.84 -18.33 8.32
N LEU A 525 14.88 -18.67 7.48
CA LEU A 525 15.16 -19.43 6.26
C LEU A 525 15.94 -18.64 5.22
N MET A 526 15.69 -17.33 5.14
CA MET A 526 16.45 -16.45 4.24
C MET A 526 17.88 -16.21 4.72
N THR A 527 18.15 -16.26 6.04
CA THR A 527 19.52 -16.14 6.58
C THR A 527 20.41 -17.35 6.30
N GLU A 528 19.84 -18.46 5.82
CA GLU A 528 20.57 -19.67 5.45
C GLU A 528 21.05 -19.67 3.99
N ILE A 529 20.62 -18.69 3.19
CA ILE A 529 21.03 -18.52 1.79
C ILE A 529 22.41 -17.83 1.76
N PRO A 530 23.37 -18.31 0.95
CA PRO A 530 24.65 -17.63 0.75
C PRO A 530 24.44 -16.16 0.31
N SER A 531 25.19 -15.24 0.92
CA SER A 531 25.05 -13.77 0.78
C SER A 531 25.07 -13.22 -0.65
N GLN A 532 25.50 -14.02 -1.63
CA GLN A 532 25.58 -13.67 -3.05
C GLN A 532 24.23 -13.79 -3.80
N GLN A 533 23.21 -14.44 -3.23
CA GLN A 533 21.90 -14.64 -3.88
C GLN A 533 20.76 -13.83 -3.27
N VAL A 534 21.00 -13.10 -2.16
CA VAL A 534 19.97 -12.29 -1.51
C VAL A 534 20.02 -10.86 -2.04
N PRO A 535 18.94 -10.31 -2.63
CA PRO A 535 18.95 -8.95 -3.14
C PRO A 535 19.30 -7.95 -2.02
N SER A 536 20.27 -7.07 -2.26
CA SER A 536 20.79 -6.11 -1.28
C SER A 536 19.73 -5.14 -0.72
N ASP A 537 18.61 -4.97 -1.43
CA ASP A 537 17.47 -4.16 -0.97
C ASP A 537 16.62 -4.85 0.13
N LEU A 538 16.72 -6.17 0.30
CA LEU A 538 15.90 -6.96 1.25
C LEU A 538 16.53 -7.13 2.64
N THR A 539 17.86 -7.06 2.74
CA THR A 539 18.60 -7.67 3.86
C THR A 539 18.95 -6.76 5.02
N ILE A 540 18.84 -5.42 4.91
CA ILE A 540 19.61 -4.57 5.84
C ILE A 540 18.77 -3.65 6.75
N LEU A 541 17.54 -3.24 6.39
CA LEU A 541 16.86 -2.19 7.17
C LEU A 541 15.69 -2.61 8.09
N ARG A 542 15.08 -3.80 7.94
CA ARG A 542 13.81 -4.14 8.65
C ARG A 542 13.74 -5.48 9.39
N TRP A 543 14.73 -6.36 9.21
CA TRP A 543 14.79 -7.61 9.96
C TRP A 543 14.99 -7.41 11.48
N PRO A 544 15.82 -6.45 11.94
CA PRO A 544 15.99 -6.21 13.38
C PRO A 544 14.67 -5.87 14.08
N ASP A 545 13.85 -5.02 13.46
CA ASP A 545 12.53 -4.66 13.98
C ASP A 545 11.60 -5.86 14.07
N SER A 546 11.58 -6.70 13.02
CA SER A 546 10.72 -7.89 12.98
C SER A 546 11.09 -8.90 14.08
N ILE A 547 12.39 -9.11 14.30
CA ILE A 547 12.90 -9.97 15.38
C ILE A 547 12.56 -9.37 16.76
N THR A 548 12.67 -8.05 16.89
CA THR A 548 12.37 -7.32 18.12
C THR A 548 10.90 -7.45 18.50
N ILE A 549 9.99 -7.21 17.55
CA ILE A 549 8.54 -7.36 17.75
C ILE A 549 8.18 -8.81 18.09
N PHE A 550 8.78 -9.81 17.45
CA PHE A 550 8.57 -11.21 17.82
C PHE A 550 8.92 -11.48 19.29
N ASN A 551 10.09 -11.01 19.73
CA ASN A 551 10.54 -11.18 21.10
C ASN A 551 9.62 -10.44 22.10
N GLU A 552 9.13 -9.25 21.75
CA GLU A 552 8.17 -8.50 22.57
C GLU A 552 6.83 -9.23 22.72
N TYR A 553 6.28 -9.76 21.62
CA TYR A 553 5.04 -10.55 21.65
C TYR A 553 5.20 -11.83 22.47
N TYR A 554 6.34 -12.50 22.34
CA TYR A 554 6.67 -13.68 23.10
C TYR A 554 6.82 -13.37 24.61
N LYS A 555 7.58 -12.32 24.96
CA LYS A 555 7.73 -11.83 26.36
C LYS A 555 6.40 -11.44 26.97
N ALA A 556 5.53 -10.80 26.20
CA ALA A 556 4.17 -10.44 26.62
C ALA A 556 3.23 -11.65 26.76
N ARG A 557 3.65 -12.85 26.34
CA ARG A 557 2.89 -14.11 26.42
C ARG A 557 1.64 -14.11 25.53
N VAL A 558 1.75 -13.54 24.33
CA VAL A 558 0.69 -13.60 23.32
C VAL A 558 0.52 -15.06 22.85
N PRO A 559 -0.69 -15.64 22.88
CA PRO A 559 -0.87 -17.05 22.57
C PRO A 559 -0.56 -17.43 21.11
N LEU A 560 0.26 -18.48 20.95
CA LEU A 560 0.46 -19.17 19.68
C LEU A 560 -0.70 -20.12 19.39
N LYS A 561 -0.98 -20.34 18.10
CA LYS A 561 -2.00 -21.29 17.63
C LYS A 561 -1.34 -22.59 17.17
N ALA A 562 -1.90 -23.73 17.55
CA ALA A 562 -1.39 -25.06 17.20
C ALA A 562 -1.24 -25.27 15.68
N LYS A 563 -2.10 -24.64 14.88
CA LYS A 563 -2.03 -24.66 13.41
C LYS A 563 -0.73 -24.07 12.81
N PHE A 564 0.14 -23.45 13.60
CA PHE A 564 1.44 -22.97 13.16
C PHE A 564 2.54 -24.02 13.32
N LEU A 565 2.27 -25.14 14.00
CA LEU A 565 3.26 -26.20 14.20
C LEU A 565 3.90 -26.68 12.87
N PRO A 566 3.18 -26.81 11.74
CA PRO A 566 3.81 -27.12 10.44
C PRO A 566 4.77 -26.05 9.92
N LEU A 567 4.59 -24.77 10.28
CA LEU A 567 5.54 -23.72 9.94
C LEU A 567 6.82 -23.83 10.78
N PHE A 568 6.66 -24.18 12.06
CA PHE A 568 7.81 -24.40 12.95
C PHE A 568 8.62 -25.60 12.48
N GLU A 569 8.01 -26.68 12.00
CA GLU A 569 8.72 -27.82 11.43
C GLU A 569 9.75 -27.42 10.37
N LYS A 570 9.42 -26.43 9.54
CA LYS A 570 10.32 -25.93 8.49
C LYS A 570 11.40 -24.98 8.99
N CYS A 571 11.37 -24.55 10.24
CA CYS A 571 12.36 -23.63 10.82
C CYS A 571 13.62 -24.41 11.24
N GLN A 572 14.81 -23.82 11.07
CA GLN A 572 16.05 -24.39 11.59
C GLN A 572 16.69 -23.58 12.73
N SER A 573 16.07 -22.48 13.16
CA SER A 573 16.61 -21.67 14.26
C SER A 573 16.26 -22.26 15.62
N ASP A 574 17.29 -22.72 16.33
CA ASP A 574 17.18 -23.16 17.73
C ASP A 574 16.53 -22.10 18.63
N SER A 575 16.81 -20.81 18.38
CA SER A 575 16.24 -19.71 19.18
C SER A 575 14.71 -19.65 19.07
N VAL A 576 14.17 -19.88 17.88
CA VAL A 576 12.73 -19.86 17.59
C VAL A 576 12.07 -21.13 18.14
N MET A 577 12.74 -22.28 17.99
CA MET A 577 12.27 -23.56 18.55
C MET A 577 12.21 -23.56 20.07
N LYS A 578 13.24 -23.02 20.75
CA LYS A 578 13.25 -22.87 22.21
C LYS A 578 12.10 -21.99 22.70
N CYS A 579 11.76 -20.91 21.98
CA CYS A 579 10.60 -20.08 22.32
C CYS A 579 9.29 -20.89 22.25
N LEU A 580 9.15 -21.82 21.31
CA LEU A 580 7.97 -22.68 21.22
C LEU A 580 7.95 -23.76 22.32
N PHE A 581 8.95 -24.65 22.33
CA PHE A 581 8.94 -25.88 23.14
C PHE A 581 9.26 -25.63 24.61
N ASP A 582 10.43 -25.03 24.87
CA ASP A 582 10.89 -24.75 26.24
C ASP A 582 10.16 -23.55 26.86
N GLY A 583 9.54 -22.73 26.02
CA GLY A 583 8.87 -21.51 26.39
C GLY A 583 7.36 -21.63 26.51
N TYR A 584 6.69 -21.45 25.37
CA TYR A 584 5.24 -21.37 25.29
C TYR A 584 4.56 -22.70 25.67
N LEU A 585 4.99 -23.81 25.07
CA LEU A 585 4.39 -25.13 25.30
C LEU A 585 4.71 -25.65 26.70
N ALA A 586 5.97 -25.56 27.15
CA ALA A 586 6.33 -25.93 28.51
C ALA A 586 5.41 -25.26 29.54
N LYS A 587 5.19 -23.95 29.40
CA LYS A 587 4.28 -23.22 30.27
C LYS A 587 2.80 -23.60 30.10
N LEU A 588 2.35 -23.86 28.87
CA LEU A 588 0.97 -24.30 28.61
C LEU A 588 0.68 -25.64 29.29
N PHE A 589 1.67 -26.54 29.35
CA PHE A 589 1.55 -27.85 30.00
C PHE A 589 1.94 -27.84 31.48
N GLY A 590 2.46 -26.73 32.01
CA GLY A 590 2.73 -26.55 33.43
C GLY A 590 4.14 -26.95 33.86
N PHE A 591 5.04 -27.17 32.92
CA PHE A 591 6.46 -27.43 33.20
C PHE A 591 7.16 -26.15 33.70
N LYS A 592 8.20 -26.33 34.52
CA LYS A 592 9.08 -25.22 34.94
C LYS A 592 9.86 -24.71 33.73
N VAL A 593 9.90 -23.40 33.56
CA VAL A 593 10.59 -22.72 32.44
C VAL A 593 11.71 -21.87 33.01
N ASP A 594 12.94 -22.06 32.53
CA ASP A 594 14.07 -21.19 32.85
C ASP A 594 13.87 -19.81 32.21
N GLN A 595 14.27 -18.74 32.90
CA GLN A 595 14.01 -17.36 32.43
C GLN A 595 14.62 -17.12 31.03
N PRO A 596 13.92 -16.40 30.14
CA PRO A 596 14.43 -16.14 28.80
C PRO A 596 15.69 -15.25 28.84
N PRO A 597 16.58 -15.35 27.82
CA PRO A 597 17.77 -14.51 27.75
C PRO A 597 17.40 -13.02 27.74
N ARG A 598 18.06 -12.25 28.61
CA ARG A 598 17.96 -10.78 28.67
C ARG A 598 18.54 -10.20 27.40
N THR A 599 17.77 -9.37 26.70
CA THR A 599 18.31 -8.41 25.73
C THR A 599 17.57 -7.08 25.86
N VAL A 600 18.43 -6.06 25.98
CA VAL A 600 18.35 -4.59 25.94
C VAL A 600 16.98 -3.93 26.15
N CYS A 601 16.91 -3.15 27.22
CA CYS A 601 15.78 -2.34 27.65
C CYS A 601 15.89 -0.92 27.05
N PHE A 602 14.82 -0.40 26.43
CA PHE A 602 14.65 1.03 26.07
C PHE A 602 13.14 1.36 25.94
N PRO A 603 12.79 2.65 25.96
CA PRO A 603 11.97 3.26 27.00
C PRO A 603 10.54 2.71 27.09
N VAL A 604 10.07 2.59 28.33
CA VAL A 604 8.68 2.32 28.69
C VAL A 604 7.79 3.37 28.06
N LEU A 605 6.88 2.96 27.16
CA LEU A 605 5.72 3.79 26.83
C LEU A 605 4.96 3.99 28.15
N SER A 606 4.75 5.25 28.52
CA SER A 606 4.05 5.64 29.75
C SER A 606 2.78 4.82 29.89
N SER A 607 2.62 4.17 31.04
CA SER A 607 1.47 3.33 31.36
C SER A 607 0.17 4.10 31.14
N VAL A 608 -0.58 3.71 30.11
CA VAL A 608 -1.98 4.09 29.97
C VAL A 608 -2.78 3.12 30.82
N ASP A 609 -3.69 3.64 31.64
CA ASP A 609 -4.50 2.85 32.55
C ASP A 609 -5.23 1.71 31.79
N PRO A 610 -4.96 0.44 32.13
CA PRO A 610 -5.64 -0.67 31.50
C PRO A 610 -7.12 -0.62 31.87
N VAL A 611 -8.01 -0.83 30.88
CA VAL A 611 -9.45 -0.97 31.11
C VAL A 611 -9.69 -2.18 32.02
N VAL A 612 -9.95 -1.91 33.30
CA VAL A 612 -10.14 -2.94 34.34
C VAL A 612 -11.50 -3.60 34.16
N GLN A 613 -11.53 -4.82 33.60
CA GLN A 613 -12.67 -5.73 33.75
C GLN A 613 -12.39 -6.75 34.87
N ARG A 614 -12.82 -6.44 36.10
CA ARG A 614 -12.89 -7.39 37.22
C ARG A 614 -14.19 -8.19 37.15
N THR A 615 -14.10 -9.53 37.16
CA THR A 615 -15.07 -10.41 37.86
C THR A 615 -14.48 -11.80 38.12
N SER A 616 -14.74 -12.32 39.32
CA SER A 616 -14.15 -13.49 39.97
C SER A 616 -14.76 -14.86 39.56
N LYS A 617 -15.63 -14.92 38.54
CA LYS A 617 -16.24 -16.18 38.06
C LYS A 617 -15.38 -17.00 37.07
N LYS A 618 -14.16 -16.56 36.76
CA LYS A 618 -13.34 -17.09 35.63
C LYS A 618 -12.52 -18.37 35.88
N ARG A 619 -12.36 -18.89 37.11
CA ARG A 619 -11.38 -19.96 37.40
C ARG A 619 -11.71 -21.32 36.76
N LYS A 620 -12.96 -21.80 36.80
CA LYS A 620 -13.35 -23.09 36.16
C LYS A 620 -13.29 -23.04 34.62
N ALA A 621 -13.84 -21.98 34.02
CA ALA A 621 -13.83 -21.78 32.57
C ALA A 621 -12.40 -21.67 31.98
N ASN A 622 -11.44 -21.17 32.76
CA ASN A 622 -10.05 -21.05 32.32
C ASN A 622 -9.29 -22.39 32.32
N THR A 623 -9.66 -23.33 33.20
CA THR A 623 -9.10 -24.68 33.25
C THR A 623 -9.59 -25.53 32.06
N GLU A 624 -10.88 -25.47 31.74
CA GLU A 624 -11.45 -26.14 30.56
C GLU A 624 -10.88 -25.57 29.26
N ALA A 625 -10.79 -24.24 29.13
CA ALA A 625 -10.17 -23.61 27.97
C ALA A 625 -8.67 -23.91 27.84
N LYS A 626 -7.96 -24.22 28.94
CA LYS A 626 -6.56 -24.67 28.93
C LYS A 626 -6.47 -26.11 28.44
N LYS A 627 -7.31 -27.02 28.95
CA LYS A 627 -7.37 -28.43 28.52
C LYS A 627 -7.70 -28.56 27.02
N GLU A 628 -8.66 -27.78 26.54
CA GLU A 628 -9.04 -27.74 25.12
C GLU A 628 -7.88 -27.25 24.23
N LYS A 629 -7.06 -26.29 24.70
CA LYS A 629 -5.86 -25.85 23.99
C LYS A 629 -4.79 -26.92 23.96
N GLN A 630 -4.55 -27.59 25.10
CA GLN A 630 -3.58 -28.69 25.19
C GLN A 630 -3.96 -29.81 24.21
N LYS A 631 -5.24 -30.21 24.17
CA LYS A 631 -5.77 -31.18 23.22
C LYS A 631 -5.47 -30.80 21.77
N LYS A 632 -5.75 -29.55 21.37
CA LYS A 632 -5.46 -29.06 20.01
C LYS A 632 -3.97 -29.08 19.64
N TRP A 633 -3.08 -28.88 20.61
CA TRP A 633 -1.65 -28.99 20.37
C TRP A 633 -1.20 -30.44 20.21
N LEU A 634 -1.74 -31.36 21.03
CA LEU A 634 -1.49 -32.79 20.89
C LEU A 634 -1.99 -33.32 19.54
N GLU A 635 -3.24 -33.03 19.17
CA GLU A 635 -3.80 -33.45 17.86
C GLU A 635 -3.00 -32.96 16.65
N GLN A 636 -2.35 -31.79 16.75
CA GLN A 636 -1.50 -31.28 15.67
C GLN A 636 -0.10 -31.90 15.73
N ALA A 637 0.44 -32.13 16.92
CA ALA A 637 1.74 -32.80 17.11
C ALA A 637 1.70 -34.24 16.61
N ASP A 638 0.63 -34.98 16.91
CA ASP A 638 0.44 -36.37 16.49
C ASP A 638 0.37 -36.48 14.96
N LYS A 639 -0.34 -35.56 14.30
CA LYS A 639 -0.40 -35.49 12.83
C LYS A 639 0.95 -35.27 12.16
N LEU A 640 1.83 -34.52 12.82
CA LEU A 640 3.18 -34.25 12.30
C LEU A 640 4.14 -35.39 12.59
N ASN A 641 3.97 -36.13 13.70
CA ASN A 641 4.90 -37.17 14.14
C ASN A 641 5.12 -38.30 13.10
N GLU A 642 4.18 -38.49 12.18
CA GLU A 642 4.27 -39.48 11.09
C GLU A 642 4.87 -38.93 9.78
N GLU A 643 4.93 -37.60 9.58
CA GLU A 643 5.31 -36.93 8.32
C GLU A 643 6.58 -36.05 8.41
N ILE A 644 7.22 -35.91 9.58
CA ILE A 644 8.32 -34.95 9.79
C ILE A 644 9.57 -35.28 8.97
N VAL A 645 10.05 -34.29 8.21
CA VAL A 645 11.28 -34.38 7.40
C VAL A 645 12.48 -33.67 8.06
N ASN A 646 12.25 -32.76 9.02
CA ASN A 646 13.32 -31.98 9.67
C ASN A 646 13.77 -32.60 11.01
N GLU A 647 14.93 -33.26 11.01
CA GLU A 647 15.54 -33.87 12.19
C GLU A 647 15.80 -32.86 13.34
N LYS A 648 16.09 -31.58 13.04
CA LYS A 648 16.27 -30.54 14.07
C LYS A 648 14.98 -30.17 14.81
N PHE A 649 13.81 -30.41 14.20
CA PHE A 649 12.51 -30.20 14.84
C PHE A 649 12.03 -31.45 15.59
N LYS A 650 12.36 -32.63 15.04
CA LYS A 650 11.97 -33.94 15.58
C LYS A 650 12.49 -34.16 16.99
N GLU A 651 13.76 -33.86 17.26
CA GLU A 651 14.35 -34.06 18.59
C GLU A 651 13.66 -33.21 19.69
N PRO A 652 13.46 -31.88 19.53
CA PRO A 652 12.66 -31.08 20.47
C PRO A 652 11.22 -31.57 20.65
N LEU A 653 10.55 -31.98 19.56
CA LEU A 653 9.18 -32.49 19.62
C LEU A 653 9.10 -33.80 20.41
N GLN A 654 9.99 -34.76 20.14
CA GLN A 654 10.05 -36.04 20.85
C GLN A 654 10.37 -35.83 22.34
N LYS A 655 11.34 -34.97 22.67
CA LYS A 655 11.65 -34.58 24.05
C LYS A 655 10.43 -33.99 24.76
N PHE A 656 9.67 -33.14 24.07
CA PHE A 656 8.44 -32.55 24.61
C PHE A 656 7.35 -33.60 24.83
N MET A 657 7.11 -34.51 23.88
CA MET A 657 6.13 -35.59 24.01
C MET A 657 6.49 -36.55 25.16
N GLN A 658 7.77 -36.92 25.30
CA GLN A 658 8.26 -37.73 26.41
C GLN A 658 8.04 -37.05 27.77
N ARG A 659 8.26 -35.73 27.86
CA ARG A 659 7.98 -34.96 29.08
C ARG A 659 6.49 -34.99 29.45
N ILE A 660 5.59 -34.92 28.47
CA ILE A 660 4.14 -35.03 28.70
C ILE A 660 3.79 -36.42 29.23
N SER A 661 4.23 -37.49 28.55
CA SER A 661 3.95 -38.87 28.98
C SER A 661 4.44 -39.15 30.40
N LYS A 662 5.65 -38.67 30.74
CA LYS A 662 6.21 -38.81 32.08
C LYS A 662 5.37 -38.07 33.14
N SER A 663 4.92 -36.84 32.84
CA SER A 663 4.07 -36.09 33.76
C SER A 663 2.67 -36.71 33.96
N ALA A 664 2.13 -37.38 32.94
CA ALA A 664 0.85 -38.08 33.03
C ALA A 664 0.96 -39.33 33.92
N GLN A 665 2.05 -40.09 33.82
CA GLN A 665 2.35 -41.22 34.71
C GLN A 665 2.54 -40.79 36.16
N GLU A 666 3.24 -39.68 36.42
CA GLU A 666 3.44 -39.15 37.77
C GLU A 666 2.13 -38.65 38.43
N GLU A 667 1.16 -38.14 37.65
CA GLU A 667 -0.19 -37.78 38.15
C GLU A 667 -1.08 -39.02 38.44
N GLU A 668 -0.99 -40.08 37.63
CA GLU A 668 -1.70 -41.36 37.88
C GLU A 668 -1.14 -42.08 39.12
N ASP A 669 0.18 -42.09 39.30
CA ASP A 669 0.84 -42.68 40.47
C ASP A 669 0.49 -41.90 41.77
N ALA A 670 0.43 -40.56 41.71
CA ALA A 670 0.02 -39.73 42.85
C ALA A 670 -1.47 -39.92 43.21
N GLY A 671 -2.35 -40.10 42.23
CA GLY A 671 -3.77 -40.40 42.44
C GLY A 671 -4.00 -41.79 43.07
N SER A 672 -3.21 -42.79 42.67
CA SER A 672 -3.26 -44.14 43.26
C SER A 672 -2.80 -44.16 44.73
N THR A 673 -1.88 -43.25 45.10
CA THR A 673 -1.37 -43.12 46.46
C THR A 673 -2.37 -42.42 47.39
N GLN A 674 -3.22 -41.53 46.86
CA GLN A 674 -4.30 -40.89 47.62
C GLN A 674 -5.51 -41.81 47.82
N SER A 675 -5.80 -42.71 46.87
CA SER A 675 -6.82 -43.76 47.06
C SER A 675 -6.40 -44.81 48.10
N LYS A 676 -5.10 -45.15 48.19
CA LYS A 676 -4.59 -46.10 49.20
C LYS A 676 -4.47 -45.53 50.62
N ARG A 677 -4.57 -44.20 50.81
CA ARG A 677 -4.53 -43.56 52.14
C ARG A 677 -5.91 -43.42 52.80
N VAL A 678 -7.00 -43.69 52.08
CA VAL A 678 -8.38 -43.70 52.63
C VAL A 678 -8.79 -45.12 53.10
N GLU A 679 -8.08 -46.17 52.69
CA GLU A 679 -8.39 -47.56 53.08
C GLU A 679 -7.55 -48.12 54.25
N SER A 680 -6.63 -47.35 54.85
CA SER A 680 -5.79 -47.83 55.98
C SER A 680 -6.06 -47.18 57.34
N CYS A 681 -7.20 -46.51 57.52
CA CYS A 681 -7.67 -46.02 58.82
C CYS A 681 -9.17 -46.28 58.97
N GLY A 682 -9.52 -47.50 59.36
CA GLY A 682 -10.93 -47.87 59.59
C GLY A 682 -11.11 -49.27 60.14
N ASN A 683 -10.60 -49.54 61.34
CA ASN A 683 -11.24 -50.48 62.28
C ASN A 683 -10.55 -50.49 63.66
N VAL A 684 -11.00 -49.61 64.57
CA VAL A 684 -11.16 -49.91 66.00
C VAL A 684 -12.35 -49.12 66.55
N GLY A 685 -13.43 -49.84 66.91
CA GLY A 685 -14.17 -49.71 68.18
C GLY A 685 -14.92 -48.41 68.52
N GLN A 686 -16.21 -48.40 68.16
CA GLN A 686 -17.41 -48.12 68.98
C GLN A 686 -17.39 -47.16 70.20
N ASN A 687 -18.45 -46.31 70.20
CA ASN A 687 -19.27 -45.79 71.31
C ASN A 687 -18.79 -44.55 72.09
N SER A 688 -19.42 -43.39 71.85
CA SER A 688 -20.61 -42.92 72.59
C SER A 688 -20.79 -41.39 72.51
N VAL A 689 -22.06 -40.94 72.31
CA VAL A 689 -22.68 -39.68 72.79
C VAL A 689 -22.15 -38.35 72.20
N LYS A 690 -22.90 -37.29 71.84
CA LYS A 690 -24.30 -36.95 71.49
C LYS A 690 -24.31 -35.40 71.30
N THR A 691 -24.97 -34.85 70.26
CA THR A 691 -25.68 -33.52 70.22
C THR A 691 -24.92 -32.20 70.55
N VAL A 692 -25.05 -31.07 69.84
CA VAL A 692 -25.87 -30.57 68.71
C VAL A 692 -24.96 -29.77 67.78
#